data_AF-A0A354PEL4-F1
#
_entry.id   AF-A0A354PEL4-F1
#
_cell.length_a   1.000
_cell.length_b   1.000
_cell.length_c   1.000
_cell.angle_alpha   90.00
_cell.angle_beta   90.00
_cell.angle_gamma   90.00
#
_symmetry.space_group_name_H-M   'P 1'
#
loop_
_entity.id
_entity.type
_entity.pdbx_description
1 polymer ?
#
loop_
_entity_poly.entity_id
_entity_poly.type
_entity_poly.pdbx_seq_one_letter_code
_entity_poly.pdbx_strand_id
1 'polypeptide(L)'
;MRIVEIPQSFLTRRSPPLGRSIRQKQLLPLAGSLNRPSGPSKRLRHCPLAITAYWEYATPNHAMQANRYRRRYPITFIIQLLKPFTPLKASTMHHQIIHLAIALLLATSPWTAMADDITPVPYPNRADLLVYKDNQGTLQPVKTADDWQRRVSHIRSSMEAVMGKLPADSPLPLDIQYGETTQLKHYTRRHVTFTVEQGDRLTGWLLVPNIATDSMPQAAMICLPGSSKEGKDNPTGLGNRAEMAYAHEIACRGYVCLSLDYPILHAKEYPCDPYKLGYKSATMKGIVNHRRGIDLLQSLPFVDREKIGVIGHSLGGHNALFLAVFDQRIKAIVSSCGFNVFAKHNGGDIRAWSSHYYMPLIKTHYEDDPQKMPFDFTEVLAACAPRPVFANAPLHDQPDFEVSGVRDCFDAALPVYAQIFNAKDNLQARYPDAGHRFPSAERQAAYAFLDKHLRRQQTSVDLNNALAAHWALEGSSQDKVNPNRIPVHDGRTDDDTDKTSAAFFGSEAYIAIGAKDAPRIGKQDFSLAMWLRCDEPSDSLPGDLISQYDASKQRGFHLTLKSAPGSTTNQANWRHLQFGIDDAQSSPWRDCGRPGNATLAFALAVHNGFLYAGTCEPGINQSGRVYRYAGGEQWIDCGAPDQSNSVTSLAVYRGELYAGTGKYRLAGSSLAESGNSTLGGRIYRYDDGNRWVDCGQLPNTEAVGGMVVFQDRLYASSLYRPAGFFRYEPESSGSGIGQWTSLPVPTGLDPTTSNAVEKRVEALTVFDKYLYASSYDGGHVYRFDGTQWTDCGLLGDNTQTYSFAQYQGKLHVGTWPSGKVFRFENLNQWTDVGRLGEELEVMGMSVHNGRLIAGTLPLAEVYAYDGAQSWQRMTQLDSTPDVKYRRAWTMAEHDGEAYCSTLPSGKVFAYSQGHQVAWGQPLPNRWCHVTAIKSAQQLRLYVDGELVAQSSMPNQTDFDLNCESDLRIGSGANGPVNGRLSNVRVYTRALNDVEIEALADKAFRPSPTVAK
;
A
#
# COMPACT_ATOMS: atom_id res chain seq x y z
N MET A 1 32.03 43.55 -37.84
CA MET A 1 32.55 44.70 -38.61
C MET A 1 33.72 45.27 -37.81
N ARG A 2 34.97 45.27 -38.34
CA ARG A 2 36.25 45.69 -37.69
C ARG A 2 36.60 44.94 -36.38
N ILE A 3 37.58 44.03 -36.31
CA ILE A 3 39.06 44.13 -36.49
C ILE A 3 39.75 44.95 -35.39
N VAL A 4 40.51 44.26 -34.51
CA VAL A 4 41.89 44.58 -34.05
C VAL A 4 42.62 43.23 -33.83
N GLU A 5 43.95 43.20 -34.01
CA GLU A 5 44.79 41.99 -34.13
C GLU A 5 45.85 41.83 -33.00
N ILE A 6 46.27 40.58 -32.71
CA ILE A 6 47.67 40.01 -32.68
C ILE A 6 48.74 40.76 -31.81
N PRO A 7 49.58 40.07 -30.97
CA PRO A 7 50.52 39.03 -31.44
C PRO A 7 50.82 37.78 -30.58
N GLN A 8 51.41 36.80 -31.28
CA GLN A 8 51.97 35.51 -30.81
C GLN A 8 53.46 35.58 -30.41
N SER A 9 54.00 34.41 -30.00
CA SER A 9 55.38 33.86 -30.15
C SER A 9 56.15 33.66 -28.82
N PHE A 10 57.12 32.75 -28.58
CA PHE A 10 57.87 31.70 -29.34
C PHE A 10 57.87 30.38 -28.49
N LEU A 11 57.74 29.13 -29.00
CA LEU A 11 58.66 28.24 -29.78
C LEU A 11 59.77 27.48 -28.99
N THR A 12 59.77 26.13 -29.13
CA THR A 12 60.90 25.13 -29.18
C THR A 12 61.21 24.07 -28.08
N ARG A 13 61.08 22.79 -28.52
CA ARG A 13 62.04 21.65 -28.48
C ARG A 13 62.25 20.70 -27.27
N ARG A 14 61.95 19.42 -27.58
CA ARG A 14 62.71 18.15 -27.40
C ARG A 14 62.65 17.34 -26.08
N SER A 15 62.50 16.03 -26.30
CA SER A 15 62.25 14.86 -25.44
C SER A 15 63.53 14.19 -24.86
N PRO A 16 63.51 12.92 -24.37
CA PRO A 16 63.13 12.40 -23.03
C PRO A 16 64.34 11.65 -22.36
N PRO A 17 64.24 10.74 -21.34
CA PRO A 17 63.86 9.32 -21.59
C PRO A 17 63.36 8.42 -20.38
N LEU A 18 62.89 7.19 -20.71
CA LEU A 18 62.84 5.91 -19.92
C LEU A 18 62.01 5.84 -18.60
N GLY A 19 61.15 4.84 -18.31
CA GLY A 19 60.75 3.57 -18.98
C GLY A 19 59.88 2.67 -18.01
N ARG A 20 59.64 1.34 -18.12
CA ARG A 20 59.92 0.29 -19.15
C ARG A 20 59.27 -1.12 -18.84
N SER A 21 58.00 -1.46 -19.15
CA SER A 21 57.56 -2.89 -19.27
C SER A 21 56.45 -3.12 -20.34
N ILE A 22 56.70 -3.90 -21.41
CA ILE A 22 56.42 -5.35 -21.66
C ILE A 22 54.91 -5.63 -21.93
N ARG A 23 54.45 -5.51 -23.19
CA ARG A 23 54.28 -6.58 -24.24
C ARG A 23 53.15 -7.60 -24.01
N GLN A 24 52.19 -7.62 -24.95
CA GLN A 24 51.44 -8.82 -25.37
C GLN A 24 51.49 -8.96 -26.90
N LYS A 25 51.30 -10.20 -27.40
CA LYS A 25 51.40 -10.57 -28.82
C LYS A 25 50.01 -10.72 -29.47
N GLN A 26 50.00 -10.61 -30.80
CA GLN A 26 48.87 -10.84 -31.70
C GLN A 26 48.32 -12.28 -31.63
N LEU A 27 47.04 -12.45 -32.04
CA LEU A 27 46.64 -13.39 -33.11
C LEU A 27 45.23 -13.01 -33.67
N LEU A 28 45.10 -13.11 -34.99
CA LEU A 28 43.90 -13.03 -35.87
C LEU A 28 43.80 -14.42 -36.59
N PRO A 29 42.84 -14.77 -37.50
CA PRO A 29 41.95 -13.92 -38.33
C PRO A 29 40.52 -14.50 -38.62
N LEU A 30 39.91 -14.07 -39.74
CA LEU A 30 38.70 -14.54 -40.49
C LEU A 30 37.37 -13.84 -40.12
N ALA A 31 36.63 -13.07 -40.96
CA ALA A 31 36.58 -12.69 -42.40
C ALA A 31 35.40 -13.28 -43.22
N GLY A 32 34.67 -12.39 -43.92
CA GLY A 32 33.46 -12.64 -44.76
C GLY A 32 32.41 -11.53 -44.55
N SER A 33 32.24 -10.44 -45.33
CA SER A 33 32.18 -10.24 -46.80
C SER A 33 30.84 -10.76 -47.39
N LEU A 34 30.01 -10.05 -48.18
CA LEU A 34 30.22 -8.92 -49.12
C LEU A 34 28.90 -8.16 -49.46
N ASN A 35 29.02 -6.90 -49.95
CA ASN A 35 28.15 -6.18 -50.94
C ASN A 35 26.64 -5.94 -50.66
N ARG A 36 25.94 -4.95 -51.23
CA ARG A 36 26.13 -3.55 -51.75
C ARG A 36 24.74 -3.11 -52.32
N PRO A 37 24.49 -1.83 -52.67
CA PRO A 37 23.12 -1.27 -52.67
C PRO A 37 22.48 -1.01 -54.06
N SER A 38 21.17 -0.74 -54.09
CA SER A 38 20.48 -0.04 -55.19
C SER A 38 19.18 0.65 -54.75
N GLY A 39 18.85 1.78 -55.39
CA GLY A 39 17.54 2.43 -55.34
C GLY A 39 16.74 2.19 -56.64
N PRO A 40 16.01 3.19 -57.17
CA PRO A 40 14.60 3.41 -56.79
C PRO A 40 13.65 3.44 -58.01
N SER A 41 12.34 3.17 -57.84
CA SER A 41 11.33 3.61 -58.82
C SER A 41 9.89 3.69 -58.29
N LYS A 42 9.13 4.64 -58.86
CA LYS A 42 7.68 4.84 -58.68
C LYS A 42 6.91 4.01 -59.73
N ARG A 43 5.69 3.53 -59.42
CA ARG A 43 4.40 3.95 -60.04
C ARG A 43 3.24 2.92 -60.01
N LEU A 44 2.04 3.45 -59.69
CA LEU A 44 0.70 3.20 -60.27
C LEU A 44 -0.14 1.94 -59.93
N ARG A 45 -1.33 2.26 -59.36
CA ARG A 45 -2.72 1.76 -59.64
C ARG A 45 -3.04 0.26 -59.54
N HIS A 46 -3.96 -0.09 -58.63
CA HIS A 46 -5.42 -0.09 -58.93
C HIS A 46 -6.32 -0.36 -57.70
N CYS A 47 -7.44 0.37 -57.64
CA CYS A 47 -8.74 -0.02 -57.03
C CYS A 47 -9.69 -0.43 -58.20
N PRO A 48 -10.95 -0.92 -58.01
CA PRO A 48 -11.80 -0.89 -56.80
C PRO A 48 -12.72 -2.12 -56.55
N LEU A 49 -13.53 -2.06 -55.48
CA LEU A 49 -14.91 -2.57 -55.24
C LEU A 49 -15.15 -2.63 -53.71
N ALA A 50 -16.33 -2.40 -53.10
CA ALA A 50 -17.68 -2.20 -53.62
C ALA A 50 -18.60 -1.34 -52.69
N ILE A 51 -19.47 -0.55 -53.32
CA ILE A 51 -20.92 -0.33 -53.04
C ILE A 51 -21.38 0.47 -51.79
N THR A 52 -22.27 1.44 -52.06
CA THR A 52 -23.02 2.32 -51.14
C THR A 52 -24.54 2.24 -51.40
N ALA A 53 -25.35 2.39 -50.34
CA ALA A 53 -26.71 2.99 -50.33
C ALA A 53 -27.16 3.09 -48.84
N TYR A 54 -27.28 4.27 -48.22
CA TYR A 54 -28.39 5.25 -48.26
C TYR A 54 -29.76 4.75 -47.78
N TRP A 55 -30.33 5.42 -46.77
CA TRP A 55 -31.68 6.04 -46.77
C TRP A 55 -31.80 7.01 -45.59
N GLU A 56 -32.52 8.12 -45.77
CA GLU A 56 -32.65 9.23 -44.81
C GLU A 56 -34.06 9.34 -44.18
N TYR A 57 -34.10 9.99 -43.00
CA TYR A 57 -35.19 10.77 -42.36
C TYR A 57 -36.68 10.46 -42.64
N ALA A 58 -37.41 10.22 -41.53
CA ALA A 58 -38.75 10.79 -41.35
C ALA A 58 -39.14 10.90 -39.85
N THR A 59 -39.67 12.07 -39.44
CA THR A 59 -40.49 12.28 -38.23
C THR A 59 -41.81 12.93 -38.67
N PRO A 60 -42.94 12.73 -37.96
CA PRO A 60 -43.46 13.89 -37.22
C PRO A 60 -44.20 13.59 -35.89
N ASN A 61 -44.34 14.64 -35.07
CA ASN A 61 -45.16 14.69 -33.86
C ASN A 61 -46.67 14.59 -34.15
N HIS A 62 -47.47 14.15 -33.15
CA HIS A 62 -48.47 15.01 -32.46
C HIS A 62 -49.02 14.34 -31.17
N ALA A 63 -49.65 15.12 -30.30
CA ALA A 63 -49.93 14.77 -28.90
C ALA A 63 -51.44 14.57 -28.59
N MET A 64 -51.77 13.86 -27.50
CA MET A 64 -53.03 14.12 -26.78
C MET A 64 -53.05 13.72 -25.27
N GLN A 65 -53.19 14.75 -24.43
CA GLN A 65 -53.96 14.87 -23.18
C GLN A 65 -54.11 13.70 -22.17
N ALA A 66 -53.44 13.87 -21.03
CA ALA A 66 -53.98 13.92 -19.67
C ALA A 66 -55.21 13.08 -19.25
N ASN A 67 -55.06 12.33 -18.14
CA ASN A 67 -56.04 12.42 -17.06
C ASN A 67 -55.41 12.27 -15.66
N ARG A 68 -56.01 12.92 -14.66
CA ARG A 68 -55.56 12.90 -13.25
C ARG A 68 -56.26 11.77 -12.49
N TYR A 69 -55.63 11.23 -11.43
CA TYR A 69 -56.20 11.31 -10.07
C TYR A 69 -55.17 10.94 -9.00
N ARG A 70 -54.98 11.85 -8.03
CA ARG A 70 -54.24 11.58 -6.77
C ARG A 70 -55.20 11.01 -5.72
N ARG A 71 -54.71 10.10 -4.87
CA ARG A 71 -55.16 10.03 -3.46
C ARG A 71 -53.94 10.00 -2.54
N ARG A 72 -53.91 10.95 -1.61
CA ARG A 72 -53.05 10.93 -0.41
C ARG A 72 -53.81 10.18 0.69
N TYR A 73 -53.10 9.57 1.63
CA TYR A 73 -53.23 9.86 3.07
C TYR A 73 -51.91 9.49 3.79
N PRO A 74 -51.53 10.19 4.87
CA PRO A 74 -50.29 9.95 5.63
C PRO A 74 -50.55 9.15 6.91
N ILE A 75 -49.51 8.81 7.68
CA ILE A 75 -49.53 8.74 9.16
C ILE A 75 -48.09 8.79 9.72
N THR A 76 -47.97 9.30 10.95
CA THR A 76 -46.74 9.76 11.61
C THR A 76 -46.24 8.78 12.69
N PHE A 77 -44.97 8.91 13.10
CA PHE A 77 -44.33 8.24 14.24
C PHE A 77 -45.00 8.50 15.62
N ILE A 78 -44.82 7.58 16.58
CA ILE A 78 -44.35 7.84 17.98
C ILE A 78 -44.00 6.52 18.72
N ILE A 79 -43.24 6.63 19.82
CA ILE A 79 -42.46 5.58 20.53
C ILE A 79 -43.08 5.26 21.92
N GLN A 80 -42.70 4.10 22.52
CA GLN A 80 -42.66 3.70 23.96
C GLN A 80 -43.49 2.44 24.29
N LEU A 81 -43.19 1.55 25.24
CA LEU A 81 -42.00 1.03 25.94
C LEU A 81 -42.52 -0.05 26.95
N LEU A 82 -41.71 -1.08 27.24
CA LEU A 82 -41.66 -1.88 28.50
C LEU A 82 -42.73 -2.96 28.89
N LYS A 83 -42.24 -4.22 28.81
CA LYS A 83 -42.15 -5.22 29.92
C LYS A 83 -43.32 -6.22 30.18
N PRO A 84 -43.02 -7.39 30.83
CA PRO A 84 -43.45 -8.71 30.31
C PRO A 84 -44.24 -9.56 31.33
N PHE A 85 -44.64 -10.80 30.97
CA PHE A 85 -44.47 -12.02 31.79
C PHE A 85 -44.88 -13.30 31.01
N THR A 86 -44.24 -14.42 31.34
CA THR A 86 -44.41 -15.82 30.87
C THR A 86 -45.26 -16.66 31.88
N PRO A 87 -45.47 -18.01 31.78
CA PRO A 87 -45.56 -18.99 30.65
C PRO A 87 -46.74 -20.04 30.81
N LEU A 88 -46.75 -21.12 29.98
CA LEU A 88 -47.49 -22.42 30.16
C LEU A 88 -49.05 -22.35 29.98
N LYS A 89 -49.82 -23.40 29.64
CA LYS A 89 -49.62 -24.86 29.46
C LYS A 89 -50.72 -25.49 28.54
N ALA A 90 -50.33 -26.46 27.72
CA ALA A 90 -50.95 -27.77 27.37
C ALA A 90 -52.49 -28.06 27.34
N SER A 91 -52.85 -28.97 26.39
CA SER A 91 -54.13 -29.73 26.21
C SER A 91 -55.35 -28.89 25.75
N THR A 92 -56.24 -29.32 24.83
CA THR A 92 -56.89 -30.63 24.57
C THR A 92 -57.23 -30.79 23.06
N MET A 93 -56.91 -31.91 22.39
CA MET A 93 -57.75 -33.12 22.11
C MET A 93 -58.86 -33.03 21.01
N HIS A 94 -58.80 -34.02 20.09
CA HIS A 94 -59.87 -34.59 19.23
C HIS A 94 -60.57 -33.67 18.18
N HIS A 95 -60.36 -33.89 16.87
CA HIS A 95 -60.97 -35.03 16.16
C HIS A 95 -60.32 -35.38 14.79
N GLN A 96 -60.67 -36.60 14.33
CA GLN A 96 -60.59 -37.18 12.98
C GLN A 96 -59.47 -38.18 12.69
N ILE A 97 -59.73 -39.41 13.13
CA ILE A 97 -59.19 -40.64 12.55
C ILE A 97 -60.11 -41.05 11.39
N ILE A 98 -59.53 -41.33 10.22
CA ILE A 98 -59.81 -42.43 9.28
C ILE A 98 -58.92 -42.15 8.06
N HIS A 99 -57.85 -42.93 7.89
CA HIS A 99 -57.18 -43.24 6.61
C HIS A 99 -55.88 -44.06 6.78
N LEU A 100 -55.32 -44.19 7.99
CA LEU A 100 -54.04 -44.87 8.22
C LEU A 100 -54.16 -46.32 8.76
N ALA A 101 -55.04 -47.12 8.16
CA ALA A 101 -55.23 -48.55 8.51
C ALA A 101 -54.58 -49.54 7.53
N ILE A 102 -53.83 -49.06 6.53
CA ILE A 102 -53.22 -49.89 5.47
C ILE A 102 -51.68 -49.98 5.61
N ALA A 103 -51.05 -49.18 6.47
CA ALA A 103 -49.59 -49.16 6.67
C ALA A 103 -49.08 -50.17 7.73
N LEU A 104 -49.95 -50.93 8.39
CA LEU A 104 -49.65 -51.67 9.62
C LEU A 104 -49.70 -53.20 9.44
N LEU A 105 -49.12 -53.69 8.34
CA LEU A 105 -49.03 -55.13 8.02
C LEU A 105 -47.72 -55.55 7.30
N LEU A 106 -46.68 -54.71 7.32
CA LEU A 106 -45.33 -55.02 6.79
C LEU A 106 -44.24 -54.62 7.81
N ALA A 107 -44.20 -55.29 8.96
CA ALA A 107 -43.23 -55.00 10.02
C ALA A 107 -42.84 -56.21 10.88
N THR A 108 -42.43 -57.32 10.26
CA THR A 108 -41.66 -58.39 10.93
C THR A 108 -40.61 -58.98 9.98
N SER A 109 -39.39 -58.46 10.05
CA SER A 109 -38.18 -59.15 9.57
C SER A 109 -37.00 -58.67 10.42
N PRO A 110 -36.24 -59.57 11.09
CA PRO A 110 -35.10 -59.15 11.88
C PRO A 110 -33.97 -58.69 10.97
N TRP A 111 -33.67 -57.39 10.98
CA TRP A 111 -32.52 -56.86 10.26
C TRP A 111 -31.23 -57.29 10.97
N THR A 112 -30.65 -58.40 10.54
CA THR A 112 -29.23 -58.66 10.75
C THR A 112 -28.47 -57.57 10.00
N ALA A 113 -27.76 -56.71 10.74
CA ALA A 113 -26.85 -55.75 10.15
C ALA A 113 -25.73 -56.49 9.40
N MET A 114 -25.87 -56.62 8.09
CA MET A 114 -24.73 -56.97 7.25
C MET A 114 -23.77 -55.78 7.30
N ALA A 115 -22.48 -56.05 7.42
CA ALA A 115 -21.49 -55.01 7.18
C ALA A 115 -21.60 -54.57 5.73
N ASP A 116 -21.75 -53.26 5.49
CA ASP A 116 -21.64 -52.69 4.15
C ASP A 116 -20.19 -52.88 3.66
N ASP A 117 -19.91 -53.98 2.97
CA ASP A 117 -18.65 -54.17 2.25
C ASP A 117 -18.60 -53.17 1.08
N ILE A 118 -17.95 -52.03 1.32
CA ILE A 118 -17.64 -51.03 0.30
C ILE A 118 -16.70 -51.72 -0.71
N THR A 119 -17.28 -52.19 -1.81
CA THR A 119 -16.54 -52.86 -2.88
C THR A 119 -16.02 -51.78 -3.83
N PRO A 120 -14.71 -51.44 -3.82
CA PRO A 120 -14.16 -50.46 -4.75
C PRO A 120 -14.28 -50.96 -6.20
N VAL A 121 -14.49 -50.05 -7.15
CA VAL A 121 -14.62 -50.39 -8.57
C VAL A 121 -13.22 -50.34 -9.21
N PRO A 122 -12.58 -51.49 -9.54
CA PRO A 122 -11.20 -51.49 -9.98
C PRO A 122 -11.06 -50.97 -11.41
N TYR A 123 -10.10 -50.08 -11.63
CA TYR A 123 -9.69 -49.59 -12.95
C TYR A 123 -8.29 -50.10 -13.32
N PRO A 124 -8.07 -50.62 -14.55
CA PRO A 124 -6.76 -51.13 -14.97
C PRO A 124 -5.67 -50.06 -15.01
N ASN A 125 -6.06 -48.81 -15.29
CA ASN A 125 -5.18 -47.65 -15.28
C ASN A 125 -5.91 -46.47 -14.60
N ARG A 126 -5.39 -45.99 -13.47
CA ARG A 126 -5.96 -44.86 -12.72
C ARG A 126 -5.59 -43.49 -13.30
N ALA A 127 -4.72 -43.43 -14.31
CA ALA A 127 -4.51 -42.23 -15.13
C ALA A 127 -5.46 -42.14 -16.34
N ASP A 128 -6.13 -43.24 -16.73
CA ASP A 128 -7.17 -43.19 -17.76
C ASP A 128 -8.52 -42.78 -17.13
N LEU A 129 -8.79 -41.49 -17.20
CA LEU A 129 -9.93 -40.84 -16.57
C LEU A 129 -11.09 -40.55 -17.53
N LEU A 130 -10.89 -40.69 -18.85
CA LEU A 130 -11.95 -40.51 -19.84
C LEU A 130 -12.77 -41.79 -20.07
N VAL A 131 -12.78 -42.69 -19.08
CA VAL A 131 -13.61 -43.89 -19.02
C VAL A 131 -14.30 -44.04 -17.67
N TYR A 132 -15.49 -44.61 -17.66
CA TYR A 132 -16.18 -45.10 -16.46
C TYR A 132 -16.63 -46.55 -16.67
N LYS A 133 -17.14 -47.19 -15.61
CA LYS A 133 -17.71 -48.54 -15.70
C LYS A 133 -19.22 -48.45 -15.59
N ASP A 134 -19.95 -49.13 -16.46
CA ASP A 134 -21.40 -49.26 -16.31
C ASP A 134 -21.77 -50.30 -15.24
N ASN A 135 -23.08 -50.49 -15.01
CA ASN A 135 -23.61 -51.45 -14.05
C ASN A 135 -23.26 -52.92 -14.37
N GLN A 136 -22.73 -53.22 -15.56
CA GLN A 136 -22.24 -54.54 -15.96
C GLN A 136 -20.71 -54.66 -15.81
N GLY A 137 -20.04 -53.60 -15.34
CA GLY A 137 -18.58 -53.53 -15.19
C GLY A 137 -17.83 -53.22 -16.49
N THR A 138 -18.53 -52.93 -17.59
CA THR A 138 -17.92 -52.66 -18.90
C THR A 138 -17.41 -51.22 -18.96
N LEU A 139 -16.24 -51.01 -19.57
CA LEU A 139 -15.68 -49.67 -19.75
C LEU A 139 -16.45 -48.90 -20.84
N GLN A 140 -16.97 -47.73 -20.46
CA GLN A 140 -17.66 -46.77 -21.32
C GLN A 140 -16.90 -45.45 -21.35
N PRO A 141 -16.82 -44.75 -22.50
CA PRO A 141 -16.15 -43.46 -22.58
C PRO A 141 -16.93 -42.36 -21.84
N VAL A 142 -16.22 -41.52 -21.08
CA VAL A 142 -16.78 -40.30 -20.49
C VAL A 142 -16.93 -39.26 -21.61
N LYS A 143 -18.17 -38.81 -21.86
CA LYS A 143 -18.47 -37.79 -22.88
C LYS A 143 -19.24 -36.59 -22.32
N THR A 144 -19.86 -36.75 -21.16
CA THR A 144 -20.73 -35.75 -20.53
C THR A 144 -20.37 -35.52 -19.07
N ALA A 145 -20.91 -34.45 -18.48
CA ALA A 145 -20.79 -34.21 -17.05
C ALA A 145 -21.42 -35.35 -16.21
N ASP A 146 -22.49 -35.99 -16.69
CA ASP A 146 -23.15 -37.10 -16.00
C ASP A 146 -22.30 -38.39 -16.02
N ASP A 147 -21.66 -38.70 -17.16
CA ASP A 147 -20.67 -39.77 -17.24
C ASP A 147 -19.51 -39.51 -16.26
N TRP A 148 -19.07 -38.25 -16.16
CA TRP A 148 -18.03 -37.87 -15.22
C TRP A 148 -18.47 -38.05 -13.76
N GLN A 149 -19.71 -37.67 -13.40
CA GLN A 149 -20.22 -37.91 -12.04
C GLN A 149 -20.26 -39.40 -11.68
N ARG A 150 -20.49 -40.30 -12.65
CA ARG A 150 -20.36 -41.77 -12.45
C ARG A 150 -18.91 -42.17 -12.14
N ARG A 151 -17.92 -41.62 -12.85
CA ARG A 151 -16.51 -41.87 -12.51
C ARG A 151 -16.18 -41.31 -11.12
N VAL A 152 -16.65 -40.12 -10.77
CA VAL A 152 -16.46 -39.51 -9.44
C VAL A 152 -17.11 -40.33 -8.32
N SER A 153 -18.29 -40.95 -8.53
CA SER A 153 -18.86 -41.85 -7.52
C SER A 153 -17.98 -43.07 -7.26
N HIS A 154 -17.38 -43.66 -8.30
CA HIS A 154 -16.43 -44.77 -8.12
C HIS A 154 -15.16 -44.32 -7.38
N ILE A 155 -14.62 -43.14 -7.71
CA ILE A 155 -13.46 -42.57 -7.02
C ILE A 155 -13.76 -42.37 -5.53
N ARG A 156 -14.94 -41.82 -5.18
CA ARG A 156 -15.40 -41.70 -3.80
C ARG A 156 -15.48 -43.06 -3.11
N SER A 157 -16.12 -44.06 -3.72
CA SER A 157 -16.22 -45.41 -3.15
C SER A 157 -14.84 -46.04 -2.92
N SER A 158 -13.89 -45.85 -3.83
CA SER A 158 -12.50 -46.29 -3.63
C SER A 158 -11.79 -45.54 -2.51
N MET A 159 -12.01 -44.24 -2.34
CA MET A 159 -11.49 -43.48 -1.20
C MET A 159 -12.11 -43.95 0.13
N GLU A 160 -13.42 -44.19 0.17
CA GLU A 160 -14.13 -44.71 1.34
C GLU A 160 -13.71 -46.14 1.72
N ALA A 161 -13.31 -46.98 0.75
CA ALA A 161 -12.74 -48.31 1.05
C ALA A 161 -11.43 -48.23 1.86
N VAL A 162 -10.67 -47.14 1.74
CA VAL A 162 -9.41 -46.91 2.47
C VAL A 162 -9.60 -46.05 3.72
N MET A 163 -10.44 -45.01 3.63
CA MET A 163 -10.66 -44.04 4.69
C MET A 163 -11.77 -44.48 5.68
N GLY A 164 -12.59 -45.47 5.29
CA GLY A 164 -13.89 -45.74 5.90
C GLY A 164 -15.01 -44.92 5.25
N LYS A 165 -16.24 -45.40 5.38
CA LYS A 165 -17.46 -44.72 4.88
C LYS A 165 -17.58 -43.31 5.44
N LEU A 166 -17.98 -42.35 4.61
CA LEU A 166 -18.42 -41.04 5.06
C LEU A 166 -19.76 -41.20 5.82
N PRO A 167 -19.86 -40.80 7.10
CA PRO A 167 -21.12 -40.86 7.82
C PRO A 167 -22.15 -39.87 7.25
N ALA A 168 -23.43 -40.12 7.55
CA ALA A 168 -24.50 -39.16 7.26
C ALA A 168 -24.28 -37.86 8.05
N ASP A 169 -24.78 -36.74 7.50
CA ASP A 169 -24.58 -35.42 8.11
C ASP A 169 -25.26 -35.32 9.49
N SER A 170 -24.54 -34.71 10.44
CA SER A 170 -24.96 -34.57 11.83
C SER A 170 -26.19 -33.65 11.96
N PRO A 171 -27.33 -34.14 12.50
CA PRO A 171 -28.54 -33.34 12.68
C PRO A 171 -28.47 -32.41 13.91
N LEU A 172 -27.38 -32.46 14.69
CA LEU A 172 -27.21 -31.64 15.87
C LEU A 172 -27.04 -30.16 15.47
N PRO A 173 -27.46 -29.20 16.31
CA PRO A 173 -27.11 -27.80 16.12
C PRO A 173 -25.58 -27.61 16.27
N LEU A 174 -25.04 -26.57 15.63
CA LEU A 174 -23.61 -26.24 15.72
C LEU A 174 -23.17 -25.85 17.14
N ASP A 175 -24.06 -25.28 17.96
CA ASP A 175 -23.77 -24.80 19.33
C ASP A 175 -22.45 -24.01 19.39
N ILE A 176 -22.35 -22.94 18.59
CA ILE A 176 -21.11 -22.16 18.47
C ILE A 176 -20.88 -21.37 19.75
N GLN A 177 -19.72 -21.57 20.38
CA GLN A 177 -19.25 -20.78 21.52
C GLN A 177 -18.01 -19.99 21.09
N TYR A 178 -17.99 -18.71 21.45
CA TYR A 178 -16.89 -17.78 21.17
C TYR A 178 -16.02 -17.60 22.43
N GLY A 179 -14.71 -17.71 22.26
CA GLY A 179 -13.71 -17.51 23.30
C GLY A 179 -12.97 -16.17 23.15
N GLU A 180 -11.64 -16.21 23.29
CA GLU A 180 -10.76 -15.04 23.14
C GLU A 180 -11.04 -14.30 21.82
N THR A 181 -11.08 -12.97 21.90
CA THR A 181 -11.26 -12.10 20.73
C THR A 181 -10.14 -11.05 20.68
N THR A 182 -9.37 -11.04 19.60
CA THR A 182 -8.35 -10.02 19.31
C THR A 182 -8.83 -9.14 18.16
N GLN A 183 -8.86 -7.82 18.35
CA GLN A 183 -9.07 -6.89 17.25
C GLN A 183 -7.72 -6.57 16.58
N LEU A 184 -7.61 -6.82 15.28
CA LEU A 184 -6.44 -6.43 14.48
C LEU A 184 -6.83 -5.36 13.44
N LYS A 185 -5.81 -4.78 12.78
CA LYS A 185 -5.97 -3.67 11.82
C LYS A 185 -7.00 -3.95 10.72
N HIS A 186 -7.04 -5.18 10.19
CA HIS A 186 -7.85 -5.55 9.03
C HIS A 186 -9.01 -6.52 9.34
N TYR A 187 -8.96 -7.23 10.48
CA TYR A 187 -9.94 -8.25 10.85
C TYR A 187 -9.99 -8.44 12.37
N THR A 188 -11.11 -8.94 12.87
CA THR A 188 -11.24 -9.50 14.23
C THR A 188 -10.90 -10.99 14.20
N ARG A 189 -10.00 -11.47 15.06
CA ARG A 189 -9.76 -12.90 15.28
C ARG A 189 -10.53 -13.35 16.51
N ARG A 190 -11.27 -14.47 16.41
CA ARG A 190 -12.07 -15.04 17.51
C ARG A 190 -11.78 -16.53 17.66
N HIS A 191 -11.50 -16.98 18.88
CA HIS A 191 -11.48 -18.41 19.19
C HIS A 191 -12.91 -18.93 19.12
N VAL A 192 -13.10 -20.09 18.50
CA VAL A 192 -14.41 -20.72 18.36
C VAL A 192 -14.35 -22.19 18.75
N THR A 193 -15.43 -22.67 19.37
CA THR A 193 -15.70 -24.11 19.50
C THR A 193 -17.12 -24.42 19.07
N PHE A 194 -17.35 -25.60 18.50
CA PHE A 194 -18.66 -25.99 17.97
C PHE A 194 -18.82 -27.52 17.91
N THR A 195 -20.05 -27.98 18.01
CA THR A 195 -20.43 -29.40 18.00
C THR A 195 -20.38 -29.96 16.58
N VAL A 196 -19.58 -31.02 16.40
CA VAL A 196 -19.51 -31.78 15.14
C VAL A 196 -20.56 -32.89 15.14
N GLU A 197 -20.46 -33.78 16.11
CA GLU A 197 -21.33 -34.95 16.28
C GLU A 197 -21.47 -35.29 17.77
N GLN A 198 -22.20 -36.35 18.09
CA GLN A 198 -22.47 -36.71 19.48
C GLN A 198 -21.17 -37.04 20.23
N GLY A 199 -20.84 -36.24 21.24
CA GLY A 199 -19.62 -36.41 22.04
C GLY A 199 -18.35 -35.77 21.45
N ASP A 200 -18.45 -35.05 20.33
CA ASP A 200 -17.31 -34.36 19.70
C ASP A 200 -17.54 -32.86 19.49
N ARG A 201 -16.57 -32.08 19.96
CA ARG A 201 -16.58 -30.62 19.89
C ARG A 201 -15.24 -30.12 19.35
N LEU A 202 -15.26 -29.54 18.17
CA LEU A 202 -14.09 -29.03 17.48
C LEU A 202 -13.76 -27.60 17.94
N THR A 203 -12.48 -27.25 17.86
CA THR A 203 -11.95 -25.91 18.10
C THR A 203 -11.32 -25.33 16.84
N GLY A 204 -11.34 -24.00 16.75
CA GLY A 204 -10.77 -23.27 15.63
C GLY A 204 -10.59 -21.78 15.92
N TRP A 205 -10.08 -21.08 14.92
CA TRP A 205 -10.00 -19.63 14.87
C TRP A 205 -10.84 -19.12 13.70
N LEU A 206 -11.79 -18.25 14.00
CA LEU A 206 -12.59 -17.51 13.02
C LEU A 206 -12.01 -16.10 12.87
N LEU A 207 -11.57 -15.76 11.65
CA LEU A 207 -11.03 -14.46 11.29
C LEU A 207 -12.07 -13.74 10.44
N VAL A 208 -12.64 -12.66 10.96
CA VAL A 208 -13.72 -11.88 10.34
C VAL A 208 -13.17 -10.51 9.90
N PRO A 209 -13.01 -10.25 8.59
CA PRO A 209 -12.60 -8.95 8.08
C PRO A 209 -13.47 -7.82 8.60
N ASN A 210 -12.86 -6.66 8.87
CA ASN A 210 -13.58 -5.50 9.41
C ASN A 210 -14.66 -4.95 8.43
N ILE A 211 -14.57 -5.31 7.15
CA ILE A 211 -15.55 -4.98 6.10
C ILE A 211 -16.76 -5.92 6.04
N ALA A 212 -16.73 -7.07 6.75
CA ALA A 212 -17.76 -8.08 6.66
C ALA A 212 -18.99 -7.69 7.50
N THR A 213 -20.13 -7.50 6.84
CA THR A 213 -21.41 -7.17 7.47
C THR A 213 -22.54 -7.99 6.85
N ASP A 214 -23.69 -8.05 7.51
CA ASP A 214 -24.88 -8.75 7.01
C ASP A 214 -25.39 -8.18 5.66
N SER A 215 -25.09 -6.91 5.36
CA SER A 215 -25.39 -6.27 4.07
C SER A 215 -24.28 -6.44 3.02
N MET A 216 -23.06 -6.76 3.45
CA MET A 216 -21.87 -6.97 2.62
C MET A 216 -21.25 -8.35 2.93
N PRO A 217 -21.95 -9.46 2.63
CA PRO A 217 -21.43 -10.80 2.87
C PRO A 217 -20.18 -11.05 2.02
N GLN A 218 -19.16 -11.61 2.64
CA GLN A 218 -17.84 -11.84 2.02
C GLN A 218 -17.62 -13.30 1.65
N ALA A 219 -16.76 -13.54 0.66
CA ALA A 219 -16.25 -14.87 0.39
C ALA A 219 -15.52 -15.44 1.63
N ALA A 220 -15.52 -16.76 1.76
CA ALA A 220 -14.94 -17.43 2.93
C ALA A 220 -13.95 -18.54 2.57
N MET A 221 -13.04 -18.84 3.49
CA MET A 221 -11.98 -19.84 3.30
C MET A 221 -11.89 -20.77 4.50
N ILE A 222 -11.90 -22.07 4.23
CA ILE A 222 -11.41 -23.10 5.16
C ILE A 222 -9.88 -23.15 5.02
N CYS A 223 -9.14 -22.89 6.11
CA CYS A 223 -7.68 -22.79 6.12
C CYS A 223 -7.06 -23.91 6.95
N LEU A 224 -6.60 -24.97 6.27
CA LEU A 224 -6.20 -26.24 6.87
C LEU A 224 -4.71 -26.30 7.22
N PRO A 225 -4.34 -26.53 8.49
CA PRO A 225 -2.95 -26.50 8.94
C PRO A 225 -2.08 -27.66 8.43
N GLY A 226 -0.76 -27.49 8.51
CA GLY A 226 0.23 -28.56 8.34
C GLY A 226 0.28 -29.50 9.55
N SER A 227 1.15 -30.52 9.50
CA SER A 227 1.37 -31.51 10.58
C SER A 227 2.17 -31.00 11.80
N SER A 228 2.38 -29.68 11.86
CA SER A 228 3.08 -28.95 12.92
C SER A 228 2.25 -28.88 14.21
N LYS A 229 2.89 -29.01 15.38
CA LYS A 229 2.19 -29.05 16.69
C LYS A 229 1.30 -27.84 17.00
N GLU A 230 1.58 -26.69 16.39
CA GLU A 230 0.81 -25.46 16.55
C GLU A 230 -0.58 -25.52 15.86
N GLY A 231 -0.83 -26.50 14.98
CA GLY A 231 -2.14 -26.73 14.36
C GLY A 231 -2.76 -25.46 13.76
N LYS A 232 -4.01 -25.18 14.14
CA LYS A 232 -4.80 -24.00 13.73
C LYS A 232 -4.11 -22.64 13.96
N ASP A 233 -3.09 -22.57 14.82
CA ASP A 233 -2.40 -21.33 15.16
C ASP A 233 -1.40 -20.91 14.06
N ASN A 234 -0.81 -21.86 13.32
CA ASN A 234 0.14 -21.55 12.24
C ASN A 234 -0.53 -20.77 11.07
N PRO A 235 -1.66 -21.22 10.48
CA PRO A 235 -2.37 -20.47 9.44
C PRO A 235 -2.77 -19.05 9.85
N THR A 236 -3.04 -18.82 11.13
CA THR A 236 -3.64 -17.58 11.65
C THR A 236 -2.63 -16.55 12.16
N GLY A 237 -1.33 -16.77 11.91
CA GLY A 237 -0.25 -15.88 12.31
C GLY A 237 0.04 -15.90 13.81
N LEU A 238 -0.37 -16.94 14.52
CA LEU A 238 -0.06 -17.17 15.94
C LEU A 238 1.16 -18.11 16.13
N GLY A 239 1.48 -18.93 15.13
CA GLY A 239 2.65 -19.80 15.15
C GLY A 239 3.94 -19.13 14.67
N ASN A 240 5.07 -19.79 14.91
CA ASN A 240 6.42 -19.24 14.72
C ASN A 240 6.90 -19.14 13.25
N ARG A 241 6.04 -19.45 12.25
CA ARG A 241 6.41 -19.49 10.83
C ARG A 241 5.57 -18.52 10.01
N ALA A 242 6.09 -17.31 9.76
CA ALA A 242 5.41 -16.30 8.96
C ALA A 242 5.00 -16.80 7.56
N GLU A 243 5.80 -17.68 6.94
CA GLU A 243 5.48 -18.28 5.63
C GLU A 243 4.24 -19.21 5.64
N MET A 244 3.77 -19.60 6.83
CA MET A 244 2.60 -20.46 7.03
C MET A 244 1.34 -19.67 7.36
N ALA A 245 1.40 -18.34 7.50
CA ALA A 245 0.31 -17.49 7.98
C ALA A 245 -0.77 -17.16 6.92
N TYR A 246 -1.11 -18.11 6.04
CA TYR A 246 -2.00 -17.85 4.89
C TYR A 246 -3.46 -17.51 5.26
N ALA A 247 -3.98 -17.97 6.41
CA ALA A 247 -5.31 -17.53 6.87
C ALA A 247 -5.28 -16.06 7.33
N HIS A 248 -4.18 -15.61 7.94
CA HIS A 248 -3.97 -14.20 8.23
C HIS A 248 -3.85 -13.37 6.95
N GLU A 249 -3.00 -13.80 6.00
CA GLU A 249 -2.80 -13.11 4.73
C GLU A 249 -4.10 -13.00 3.92
N ILE A 250 -4.93 -14.07 3.87
CA ILE A 250 -6.21 -14.07 3.16
C ILE A 250 -7.31 -13.28 3.91
N ALA A 251 -7.34 -13.30 5.25
CA ALA A 251 -8.26 -12.47 6.02
C ALA A 251 -7.99 -10.96 5.81
N CYS A 252 -6.72 -10.57 5.68
CA CYS A 252 -6.35 -9.21 5.28
C CYS A 252 -6.83 -8.82 3.87
N ARG A 253 -7.11 -9.78 2.98
CA ARG A 253 -7.70 -9.58 1.64
C ARG A 253 -9.23 -9.55 1.63
N GLY A 254 -9.90 -9.54 2.79
CA GLY A 254 -11.35 -9.42 2.89
C GLY A 254 -12.13 -10.73 2.95
N TYR A 255 -11.48 -11.89 3.13
CA TYR A 255 -12.16 -13.19 3.27
C TYR A 255 -12.44 -13.56 4.74
N VAL A 256 -13.62 -14.11 5.02
CA VAL A 256 -13.88 -14.76 6.32
C VAL A 256 -13.13 -16.09 6.37
N CYS A 257 -12.12 -16.22 7.23
CA CYS A 257 -11.29 -17.42 7.29
C CYS A 257 -11.58 -18.25 8.55
N LEU A 258 -11.67 -19.57 8.40
CA LEU A 258 -11.82 -20.51 9.50
C LEU A 258 -10.67 -21.52 9.47
N SER A 259 -9.83 -21.51 10.51
CA SER A 259 -8.78 -22.52 10.71
C SER A 259 -9.17 -23.48 11.81
N LEU A 260 -8.95 -24.79 11.59
CA LEU A 260 -9.46 -25.88 12.42
C LEU A 260 -8.34 -26.85 12.78
N ASP A 261 -8.43 -27.43 13.97
CA ASP A 261 -7.50 -28.48 14.40
C ASP A 261 -7.83 -29.86 13.80
N TYR A 262 -6.79 -30.68 13.63
CA TYR A 262 -6.86 -32.00 13.02
C TYR A 262 -6.79 -33.08 14.12
N PRO A 263 -7.64 -34.13 14.07
CA PRO A 263 -7.67 -35.17 15.10
C PRO A 263 -6.29 -35.83 15.31
N ILE A 264 -6.01 -36.26 16.54
CA ILE A 264 -4.75 -36.88 17.00
C ILE A 264 -3.53 -35.94 16.98
N LEU A 265 -3.24 -35.24 15.87
CA LEU A 265 -2.06 -34.39 15.75
C LEU A 265 -2.15 -33.11 16.59
N HIS A 266 -3.32 -32.45 16.61
CA HIS A 266 -3.50 -31.16 17.29
C HIS A 266 -4.28 -31.33 18.62
N ALA A 267 -3.93 -32.38 19.36
CA ALA A 267 -4.66 -32.85 20.54
C ALA A 267 -4.62 -31.93 21.78
N LYS A 268 -3.89 -30.81 21.75
CA LYS A 268 -3.75 -29.86 22.87
C LYS A 268 -5.08 -29.22 23.25
N GLU A 269 -5.82 -28.72 22.25
CA GLU A 269 -7.16 -28.12 22.41
C GLU A 269 -8.26 -28.99 21.79
N TYR A 270 -7.90 -29.98 20.97
CA TYR A 270 -8.82 -30.94 20.35
C TYR A 270 -8.44 -32.40 20.63
N PRO A 271 -8.63 -32.92 21.86
CA PRO A 271 -8.24 -34.28 22.27
C PRO A 271 -9.18 -35.38 21.72
N CYS A 272 -9.63 -35.25 20.46
CA CYS A 272 -10.48 -36.22 19.80
C CYS A 272 -9.71 -37.47 19.36
N ASP A 273 -10.22 -38.63 19.76
CA ASP A 273 -9.80 -39.94 19.29
C ASP A 273 -10.84 -40.48 18.29
N PRO A 274 -10.55 -40.44 16.97
CA PRO A 274 -11.52 -40.83 15.94
C PRO A 274 -11.96 -42.30 16.05
N TYR A 275 -11.09 -43.17 16.56
CA TYR A 275 -11.37 -44.61 16.63
C TYR A 275 -12.36 -44.94 17.75
N LYS A 276 -12.37 -44.17 18.84
CA LYS A 276 -13.43 -44.24 19.87
C LYS A 276 -14.80 -43.77 19.38
N LEU A 277 -14.83 -42.91 18.36
CA LEU A 277 -16.04 -42.49 17.66
C LEU A 277 -16.44 -43.45 16.52
N GLY A 278 -15.72 -44.57 16.34
CA GLY A 278 -16.05 -45.62 15.36
C GLY A 278 -15.47 -45.41 13.95
N TYR A 279 -14.72 -44.34 13.71
CA TYR A 279 -14.09 -44.08 12.41
C TYR A 279 -12.99 -45.10 12.11
N LYS A 280 -12.78 -45.40 10.81
CA LYS A 280 -11.70 -46.30 10.35
C LYS A 280 -10.39 -45.58 10.07
N SER A 281 -10.41 -44.26 9.97
CA SER A 281 -9.25 -43.42 9.72
C SER A 281 -9.42 -42.05 10.37
N ALA A 282 -8.30 -41.42 10.73
CA ALA A 282 -8.30 -40.01 11.14
C ALA A 282 -8.58 -39.09 9.94
N THR A 283 -8.23 -39.52 8.72
CA THR A 283 -8.54 -38.82 7.46
C THR A 283 -10.05 -38.60 7.28
N MET A 284 -10.87 -39.63 7.45
CA MET A 284 -12.33 -39.49 7.32
C MET A 284 -12.92 -38.60 8.43
N LYS A 285 -12.41 -38.71 9.66
CA LYS A 285 -12.80 -37.78 10.74
C LYS A 285 -12.43 -36.34 10.42
N GLY A 286 -11.24 -36.11 9.85
CA GLY A 286 -10.80 -34.82 9.34
C GLY A 286 -11.78 -34.26 8.30
N ILE A 287 -12.15 -35.06 7.29
CA ILE A 287 -13.14 -34.67 6.26
C ILE A 287 -14.47 -34.25 6.90
N VAL A 288 -15.00 -35.01 7.87
CA VAL A 288 -16.23 -34.64 8.60
C VAL A 288 -16.06 -33.32 9.37
N ASN A 289 -14.95 -33.12 10.06
CA ASN A 289 -14.63 -31.88 10.77
C ASN A 289 -14.59 -30.67 9.83
N HIS A 290 -13.95 -30.82 8.67
CA HIS A 290 -13.87 -29.75 7.67
C HIS A 290 -15.25 -29.45 7.05
N ARG A 291 -16.07 -30.48 6.75
CA ARG A 291 -17.46 -30.30 6.28
C ARG A 291 -18.31 -29.55 7.31
N ARG A 292 -18.14 -29.85 8.60
CA ARG A 292 -18.80 -29.10 9.69
C ARG A 292 -18.31 -27.65 9.78
N GLY A 293 -17.05 -27.39 9.46
CA GLY A 293 -16.53 -26.03 9.29
C GLY A 293 -17.26 -25.24 8.19
N ILE A 294 -17.65 -25.90 7.10
CA ILE A 294 -18.46 -25.28 6.04
C ILE A 294 -19.87 -24.96 6.58
N ASP A 295 -20.49 -25.85 7.36
CA ASP A 295 -21.78 -25.57 8.01
C ASP A 295 -21.69 -24.32 8.90
N LEU A 296 -20.61 -24.20 9.70
CA LEU A 296 -20.35 -23.03 10.52
C LEU A 296 -20.27 -21.77 9.67
N LEU A 297 -19.43 -21.76 8.62
CA LEU A 297 -19.29 -20.61 7.72
C LEU A 297 -20.64 -20.23 7.08
N GLN A 298 -21.42 -21.19 6.60
CA GLN A 298 -22.74 -20.94 6.01
C GLN A 298 -23.78 -20.44 7.04
N SER A 299 -23.61 -20.72 8.33
CA SER A 299 -24.49 -20.20 9.38
C SER A 299 -24.31 -18.69 9.65
N LEU A 300 -23.17 -18.10 9.27
CA LEU A 300 -22.85 -16.70 9.52
C LEU A 300 -23.53 -15.78 8.48
N PRO A 301 -24.26 -14.73 8.89
CA PRO A 301 -25.00 -13.86 7.97
C PRO A 301 -24.10 -13.00 7.06
N PHE A 302 -22.87 -12.73 7.49
CA PHE A 302 -21.85 -11.95 6.76
C PHE A 302 -20.94 -12.83 5.87
N VAL A 303 -21.32 -14.09 5.60
CA VAL A 303 -20.62 -15.00 4.67
C VAL A 303 -21.47 -15.25 3.43
N ASP A 304 -20.88 -15.08 2.24
CA ASP A 304 -21.48 -15.51 0.99
C ASP A 304 -21.38 -17.05 0.90
N ARG A 305 -22.54 -17.69 1.11
CA ARG A 305 -22.72 -19.15 1.16
C ARG A 305 -22.31 -19.86 -0.13
N GLU A 306 -22.28 -19.15 -1.26
CA GLU A 306 -21.89 -19.67 -2.57
C GLU A 306 -20.44 -19.34 -2.95
N LYS A 307 -19.65 -18.73 -2.05
CA LYS A 307 -18.25 -18.33 -2.29
C LYS A 307 -17.29 -18.85 -1.21
N ILE A 308 -17.37 -20.15 -0.92
CA ILE A 308 -16.49 -20.82 0.05
C ILE A 308 -15.38 -21.57 -0.69
N GLY A 309 -14.12 -21.33 -0.33
CA GLY A 309 -12.95 -22.08 -0.81
C GLY A 309 -12.23 -22.83 0.30
N VAL A 310 -11.21 -23.58 -0.08
CA VAL A 310 -10.29 -24.28 0.84
C VAL A 310 -8.84 -24.07 0.42
N ILE A 311 -7.96 -23.86 1.42
CA ILE A 311 -6.51 -23.75 1.25
C ILE A 311 -5.80 -24.53 2.35
N GLY A 312 -4.71 -25.22 2.00
CA GLY A 312 -3.84 -25.84 2.99
C GLY A 312 -2.47 -26.21 2.45
N HIS A 313 -1.56 -26.53 3.38
CA HIS A 313 -0.19 -26.95 3.09
C HIS A 313 0.14 -28.28 3.77
N SER A 314 0.89 -29.16 3.11
CA SER A 314 1.29 -30.47 3.63
C SER A 314 0.06 -31.33 4.01
N LEU A 315 -0.11 -31.67 5.29
CA LEU A 315 -1.36 -32.20 5.87
C LEU A 315 -2.62 -31.49 5.34
N GLY A 316 -2.66 -30.16 5.41
CA GLY A 316 -3.77 -29.37 4.90
C GLY A 316 -3.90 -29.40 3.38
N GLY A 317 -2.82 -29.68 2.66
CA GLY A 317 -2.76 -29.69 1.20
C GLY A 317 -3.55 -30.85 0.58
N HIS A 318 -3.38 -32.09 1.07
CA HIS A 318 -4.26 -33.19 0.63
C HIS A 318 -5.64 -33.12 1.27
N ASN A 319 -5.77 -32.67 2.53
CA ASN A 319 -7.10 -32.51 3.13
C ASN A 319 -7.97 -31.49 2.38
N ALA A 320 -7.37 -30.47 1.75
CA ALA A 320 -8.06 -29.55 0.85
C ALA A 320 -8.65 -30.26 -0.39
N LEU A 321 -7.89 -31.18 -1.00
CA LEU A 321 -8.38 -32.02 -2.11
C LEU A 321 -9.44 -33.02 -1.64
N PHE A 322 -9.20 -33.74 -0.55
CA PHE A 322 -10.14 -34.72 0.00
C PHE A 322 -11.47 -34.07 0.38
N LEU A 323 -11.45 -32.93 1.08
CA LEU A 323 -12.65 -32.15 1.37
C LEU A 323 -13.40 -31.78 0.09
N ALA A 324 -12.70 -31.30 -0.94
CA ALA A 324 -13.34 -30.93 -2.19
C ALA A 324 -13.99 -32.14 -2.89
N VAL A 325 -13.39 -33.33 -2.86
CA VAL A 325 -14.01 -34.54 -3.43
C VAL A 325 -15.32 -34.89 -2.70
N PHE A 326 -15.35 -34.80 -1.38
CA PHE A 326 -16.52 -35.16 -0.57
C PHE A 326 -17.56 -34.04 -0.36
N ASP A 327 -17.22 -32.77 -0.59
CA ASP A 327 -18.15 -31.64 -0.44
C ASP A 327 -18.11 -30.67 -1.64
N GLN A 328 -19.27 -30.53 -2.30
CA GLN A 328 -19.42 -29.67 -3.49
C GLN A 328 -19.68 -28.19 -3.16
N ARG A 329 -19.81 -27.83 -1.87
CA ARG A 329 -19.94 -26.43 -1.44
C ARG A 329 -18.63 -25.66 -1.56
N ILE A 330 -17.49 -26.36 -1.48
CA ILE A 330 -16.18 -25.83 -1.85
C ILE A 330 -16.16 -25.50 -3.35
N LYS A 331 -15.93 -24.23 -3.68
CA LYS A 331 -15.93 -23.68 -5.04
C LYS A 331 -14.54 -23.44 -5.62
N ALA A 332 -13.51 -23.29 -4.80
CA ALA A 332 -12.12 -23.17 -5.23
C ALA A 332 -11.17 -23.85 -4.23
N ILE A 333 -10.10 -24.45 -4.75
CA ILE A 333 -9.17 -25.30 -4.00
C ILE A 333 -7.73 -24.81 -4.21
N VAL A 334 -6.97 -24.67 -3.12
CA VAL A 334 -5.52 -24.47 -3.14
C VAL A 334 -4.85 -25.57 -2.34
N SER A 335 -3.96 -26.32 -2.99
CA SER A 335 -3.13 -27.36 -2.36
C SER A 335 -1.66 -27.00 -2.49
N SER A 336 -0.93 -26.97 -1.38
CA SER A 336 0.51 -26.71 -1.36
C SER A 336 1.26 -27.90 -0.76
N CYS A 337 2.23 -28.45 -1.49
CA CYS A 337 3.11 -29.54 -1.00
C CYS A 337 2.31 -30.73 -0.43
N GLY A 338 1.18 -31.08 -1.06
CA GLY A 338 0.14 -31.89 -0.41
C GLY A 338 -0.01 -33.32 -0.94
N PHE A 339 0.42 -33.59 -2.17
CA PHE A 339 0.12 -34.84 -2.88
C PHE A 339 1.11 -35.13 -4.01
N ASN A 340 1.18 -36.39 -4.42
CA ASN A 340 1.72 -36.92 -5.68
C ASN A 340 1.11 -38.32 -5.89
N VAL A 341 1.36 -39.00 -7.02
CA VAL A 341 0.87 -40.40 -7.17
C VAL A 341 1.50 -41.35 -6.16
N PHE A 342 0.73 -42.31 -5.65
CA PHE A 342 1.17 -43.21 -4.57
C PHE A 342 2.43 -44.00 -4.92
N ALA A 343 2.56 -44.46 -6.17
CA ALA A 343 3.74 -45.19 -6.66
C ALA A 343 5.04 -44.36 -6.69
N LYS A 344 4.95 -43.04 -6.51
CA LYS A 344 6.09 -42.10 -6.47
C LYS A 344 6.32 -41.45 -5.10
N HIS A 345 5.33 -41.48 -4.21
CA HIS A 345 5.48 -41.07 -2.81
C HIS A 345 6.62 -41.87 -2.15
N ASN A 346 7.71 -41.20 -1.75
CA ASN A 346 8.92 -41.82 -1.20
C ASN A 346 9.41 -43.04 -2.00
N GLY A 347 9.42 -42.95 -3.33
CA GLY A 347 9.83 -44.05 -4.22
C GLY A 347 8.89 -45.27 -4.21
N GLY A 348 7.63 -45.08 -3.82
CA GLY A 348 6.60 -46.12 -3.69
C GLY A 348 6.36 -46.58 -2.25
N ASP A 349 7.11 -46.07 -1.27
CA ASP A 349 6.91 -46.36 0.15
C ASP A 349 5.78 -45.50 0.76
N ILE A 350 4.54 -46.01 0.68
CA ILE A 350 3.34 -45.34 1.19
C ILE A 350 3.09 -45.51 2.69
N ARG A 351 4.03 -46.06 3.47
CA ARG A 351 3.85 -46.30 4.92
C ARG A 351 3.58 -45.05 5.75
N ALA A 352 3.95 -43.87 5.26
CA ALA A 352 3.55 -42.60 5.89
C ALA A 352 2.03 -42.47 5.96
N TRP A 353 1.32 -42.82 4.88
CA TRP A 353 -0.15 -42.76 4.76
C TRP A 353 -0.88 -43.83 5.59
N SER A 354 -0.23 -44.94 5.93
CA SER A 354 -0.83 -45.99 6.79
C SER A 354 -0.68 -45.73 8.30
N SER A 355 -0.15 -44.57 8.67
CA SER A 355 -0.03 -44.13 10.07
C SER A 355 -1.39 -43.94 10.75
N HIS A 356 -1.38 -44.02 12.09
CA HIS A 356 -2.57 -43.89 12.94
C HIS A 356 -3.31 -42.55 12.81
N TYR A 357 -2.63 -41.49 12.34
CA TYR A 357 -3.23 -40.18 12.08
C TYR A 357 -3.57 -39.95 10.60
N TYR A 358 -3.45 -40.97 9.75
CA TYR A 358 -3.99 -40.99 8.39
C TYR A 358 -4.92 -42.19 8.21
N MET A 359 -4.54 -43.19 7.40
CA MET A 359 -5.41 -44.25 6.86
C MET A 359 -4.86 -45.66 7.16
N PRO A 360 -5.06 -46.21 8.38
CA PRO A 360 -4.49 -47.51 8.77
C PRO A 360 -4.82 -48.70 7.86
N LEU A 361 -5.96 -48.65 7.14
CA LEU A 361 -6.37 -49.73 6.24
C LEU A 361 -5.40 -49.94 5.06
N ILE A 362 -4.60 -48.93 4.70
CA ILE A 362 -3.51 -49.07 3.71
C ILE A 362 -2.56 -50.21 4.10
N LYS A 363 -2.23 -50.34 5.38
CA LYS A 363 -1.40 -51.43 5.88
C LYS A 363 -2.15 -52.75 6.00
N THR A 364 -3.36 -52.74 6.55
CA THR A 364 -4.06 -53.98 6.93
C THR A 364 -4.89 -54.62 5.82
N HIS A 365 -5.28 -53.87 4.78
CA HIS A 365 -6.04 -54.38 3.62
C HIS A 365 -5.28 -54.27 2.29
N TYR A 366 -4.34 -53.34 2.18
CA TYR A 366 -3.57 -53.09 0.95
C TYR A 366 -2.06 -53.33 1.12
N GLU A 367 -1.64 -53.87 2.27
CA GLU A 367 -0.26 -54.33 2.55
C GLU A 367 0.85 -53.26 2.35
N ASP A 368 0.52 -51.98 2.50
CA ASP A 368 1.40 -50.85 2.18
C ASP A 368 1.88 -50.84 0.70
N ASP A 369 1.15 -51.48 -0.22
CA ASP A 369 1.49 -51.62 -1.65
C ASP A 369 0.70 -50.61 -2.52
N PRO A 370 1.36 -49.65 -3.20
CA PRO A 370 0.70 -48.67 -4.05
C PRO A 370 -0.02 -49.27 -5.27
N GLN A 371 0.31 -50.50 -5.70
CA GLN A 371 -0.41 -51.17 -6.78
C GLN A 371 -1.79 -51.66 -6.31
N LYS A 372 -1.88 -52.16 -5.08
CA LYS A 372 -3.12 -52.67 -4.45
C LYS A 372 -4.10 -51.56 -4.05
N MET A 373 -3.63 -50.32 -3.93
CA MET A 373 -4.48 -49.16 -3.60
C MET A 373 -5.67 -49.03 -4.58
N PRO A 374 -6.90 -48.80 -4.09
CA PRO A 374 -8.10 -48.75 -4.94
C PRO A 374 -8.33 -47.39 -5.60
N PHE A 375 -7.62 -46.34 -5.19
CA PHE A 375 -7.60 -45.00 -5.80
C PHE A 375 -6.16 -44.47 -5.87
N ASP A 376 -5.94 -43.43 -6.67
CA ASP A 376 -4.68 -42.66 -6.69
C ASP A 376 -4.94 -41.15 -6.80
N PHE A 377 -3.94 -40.30 -6.59
CA PHE A 377 -4.10 -38.84 -6.62
C PHE A 377 -4.38 -38.28 -8.03
N THR A 378 -4.15 -39.04 -9.11
CA THR A 378 -4.69 -38.74 -10.45
C THR A 378 -6.21 -38.58 -10.40
N GLU A 379 -6.89 -39.52 -9.75
CA GLU A 379 -8.34 -39.56 -9.60
C GLU A 379 -8.83 -38.49 -8.61
N VAL A 380 -8.14 -38.31 -7.48
CA VAL A 380 -8.50 -37.30 -6.46
C VAL A 380 -8.44 -35.88 -7.04
N LEU A 381 -7.38 -35.54 -7.78
CA LEU A 381 -7.25 -34.23 -8.41
C LEU A 381 -8.35 -34.01 -9.47
N ALA A 382 -8.57 -35.00 -10.34
CA ALA A 382 -9.58 -34.89 -11.38
C ALA A 382 -11.00 -34.80 -10.82
N ALA A 383 -11.32 -35.49 -9.72
CA ALA A 383 -12.63 -35.46 -9.06
C ALA A 383 -13.01 -34.06 -8.51
N CYS A 384 -12.10 -33.08 -8.54
CA CYS A 384 -12.42 -31.68 -8.30
C CYS A 384 -13.13 -31.01 -9.50
N ALA A 385 -12.98 -31.52 -10.72
CA ALA A 385 -13.52 -30.92 -11.95
C ALA A 385 -15.05 -30.69 -11.91
N PRO A 386 -15.55 -29.55 -12.43
CA PRO A 386 -14.84 -28.47 -13.13
C PRO A 386 -14.23 -27.39 -12.22
N ARG A 387 -14.25 -27.57 -10.89
CA ARG A 387 -13.94 -26.48 -9.96
C ARG A 387 -12.45 -26.07 -10.03
N PRO A 388 -12.15 -24.78 -9.84
CA PRO A 388 -10.79 -24.27 -9.84
C PRO A 388 -9.89 -24.91 -8.76
N VAL A 389 -8.77 -25.50 -9.21
CA VAL A 389 -7.69 -26.05 -8.37
C VAL A 389 -6.36 -25.38 -8.73
N PHE A 390 -5.66 -24.89 -7.72
CA PHE A 390 -4.28 -24.41 -7.81
C PHE A 390 -3.36 -25.30 -6.96
N ALA A 391 -2.27 -25.79 -7.56
CA ALA A 391 -1.23 -26.55 -6.88
C ALA A 391 0.09 -25.78 -6.78
N ASN A 392 0.66 -25.69 -5.58
CA ASN A 392 2.07 -25.36 -5.36
C ASN A 392 2.85 -26.67 -5.12
N ALA A 393 3.75 -27.02 -6.03
CA ALA A 393 4.49 -28.28 -6.04
C ALA A 393 5.99 -28.03 -6.28
N PRO A 394 6.77 -27.76 -5.23
CA PRO A 394 8.18 -27.38 -5.36
C PRO A 394 9.05 -28.45 -6.04
N LEU A 395 10.07 -28.00 -6.77
CA LEU A 395 10.96 -28.89 -7.55
C LEU A 395 11.77 -29.87 -6.69
N HIS A 396 12.00 -29.54 -5.42
CA HIS A 396 12.84 -30.30 -4.49
C HIS A 396 12.07 -30.81 -3.26
N ASP A 397 10.76 -31.05 -3.40
CA ASP A 397 9.89 -31.60 -2.35
C ASP A 397 9.97 -33.15 -2.26
N GLN A 398 11.18 -33.69 -2.40
CA GLN A 398 11.48 -35.11 -2.24
C GLN A 398 11.89 -35.41 -0.78
N PRO A 399 11.58 -36.62 -0.25
CA PRO A 399 11.00 -37.76 -0.95
C PRO A 399 9.46 -37.78 -1.02
N ASP A 400 8.77 -37.02 -0.17
CA ASP A 400 7.33 -37.18 0.07
C ASP A 400 6.45 -36.76 -1.12
N PHE A 401 6.72 -35.61 -1.74
CA PHE A 401 5.85 -35.01 -2.77
C PHE A 401 6.63 -34.72 -4.05
N GLU A 402 7.31 -35.74 -4.57
CA GLU A 402 8.15 -35.59 -5.75
C GLU A 402 7.39 -35.02 -6.96
N VAL A 403 7.95 -33.96 -7.56
CA VAL A 403 7.25 -33.14 -8.56
C VAL A 403 6.87 -33.92 -9.82
N SER A 404 7.57 -35.02 -10.14
CA SER A 404 7.21 -35.86 -11.28
C SER A 404 5.87 -36.57 -11.07
N GLY A 405 5.55 -36.97 -9.83
CA GLY A 405 4.26 -37.58 -9.51
C GLY A 405 3.11 -36.56 -9.42
N VAL A 406 3.41 -35.28 -9.15
CA VAL A 406 2.42 -34.20 -9.30
C VAL A 406 2.06 -33.98 -10.76
N ARG A 407 3.06 -34.01 -11.65
CA ARG A 407 2.85 -33.86 -13.10
C ARG A 407 1.97 -34.97 -13.66
N ASP A 408 2.18 -36.22 -13.25
CA ASP A 408 1.31 -37.35 -13.63
C ASP A 408 -0.17 -37.09 -13.26
N CYS A 409 -0.43 -36.53 -12.06
CA CYS A 409 -1.78 -36.15 -11.64
C CYS A 409 -2.39 -35.06 -12.56
N PHE A 410 -1.61 -34.04 -12.91
CA PHE A 410 -2.07 -32.97 -13.80
C PHE A 410 -2.30 -33.46 -15.23
N ASP A 411 -1.40 -34.29 -15.77
CA ASP A 411 -1.52 -34.85 -17.11
C ASP A 411 -2.75 -35.77 -17.24
N ALA A 412 -3.10 -36.52 -16.19
CA ALA A 412 -4.33 -37.29 -16.13
C ALA A 412 -5.59 -36.41 -16.01
N ALA A 413 -5.58 -35.39 -15.15
CA ALA A 413 -6.74 -34.54 -14.88
C ALA A 413 -7.05 -33.52 -16.00
N LEU A 414 -6.04 -33.04 -16.72
CA LEU A 414 -6.18 -31.99 -17.73
C LEU A 414 -7.15 -32.35 -18.88
N PRO A 415 -7.16 -33.57 -19.45
CA PRO A 415 -8.18 -34.01 -20.39
C PRO A 415 -9.61 -33.88 -19.87
N VAL A 416 -9.88 -34.19 -18.59
CA VAL A 416 -11.23 -34.06 -17.99
C VAL A 416 -11.65 -32.59 -17.96
N TYR A 417 -10.80 -31.72 -17.43
CA TYR A 417 -11.05 -30.28 -17.37
C TYR A 417 -11.24 -29.66 -18.77
N ALA A 418 -10.42 -30.05 -19.75
CA ALA A 418 -10.45 -29.49 -21.09
C ALA A 418 -11.60 -30.04 -21.95
N GLN A 419 -11.78 -31.35 -22.01
CA GLN A 419 -12.67 -32.00 -22.99
C GLN A 419 -14.12 -32.14 -22.50
N ILE A 420 -14.33 -32.38 -21.20
CA ILE A 420 -15.67 -32.58 -20.64
C ILE A 420 -16.31 -31.26 -20.20
N PHE A 421 -15.49 -30.32 -19.71
CA PHE A 421 -15.96 -29.09 -19.08
C PHE A 421 -15.56 -27.78 -19.77
N ASN A 422 -14.70 -27.83 -20.79
CA ASN A 422 -14.11 -26.65 -21.43
C ASN A 422 -13.52 -25.64 -20.42
N ALA A 423 -12.93 -26.17 -19.34
CA ALA A 423 -12.53 -25.45 -18.13
C ALA A 423 -11.03 -25.59 -17.87
N LYS A 424 -10.21 -25.70 -18.93
CA LYS A 424 -8.75 -25.93 -18.82
C LYS A 424 -8.06 -24.96 -17.85
N ASP A 425 -8.41 -23.68 -17.91
CA ASP A 425 -7.78 -22.61 -17.11
C ASP A 425 -8.13 -22.66 -15.61
N ASN A 426 -9.07 -23.52 -15.21
CA ASN A 426 -9.40 -23.78 -13.81
C ASN A 426 -8.38 -24.73 -13.15
N LEU A 427 -7.53 -25.44 -13.90
CA LEU A 427 -6.53 -26.35 -13.36
C LEU A 427 -5.12 -25.76 -13.54
N GLN A 428 -4.49 -25.33 -12.44
CA GLN A 428 -3.19 -24.62 -12.48
C GLN A 428 -2.16 -25.23 -11.52
N ALA A 429 -0.90 -25.29 -11.95
CA ALA A 429 0.23 -25.71 -11.14
C ALA A 429 1.35 -24.66 -11.18
N ARG A 430 2.09 -24.53 -10.08
CA ARG A 430 3.39 -23.85 -10.03
C ARG A 430 4.45 -24.76 -9.41
N TYR A 431 5.65 -24.68 -9.98
CA TYR A 431 6.79 -25.52 -9.65
C TYR A 431 7.98 -24.66 -9.21
N PRO A 432 7.96 -24.03 -8.02
CA PRO A 432 9.06 -23.18 -7.56
C PRO A 432 10.33 -23.98 -7.30
N ASP A 433 11.49 -23.34 -7.49
CA ASP A 433 12.78 -23.83 -7.04
C ASP A 433 12.88 -23.70 -5.50
N ALA A 434 12.37 -24.72 -4.81
CA ALA A 434 12.32 -24.84 -3.36
C ALA A 434 12.12 -26.31 -2.94
N GLY A 435 12.40 -26.61 -1.67
CA GLY A 435 11.91 -27.83 -0.99
C GLY A 435 10.49 -27.65 -0.44
N HIS A 436 10.12 -28.42 0.59
CA HIS A 436 8.80 -28.44 1.25
C HIS A 436 8.36 -27.10 1.87
N ARG A 437 7.98 -26.13 1.03
CA ARG A 437 7.61 -24.75 1.41
C ARG A 437 6.52 -24.19 0.52
N PHE A 438 5.87 -23.13 1.02
CA PHE A 438 4.91 -22.33 0.26
C PHE A 438 5.44 -20.88 0.14
N PRO A 439 6.32 -20.58 -0.84
CA PRO A 439 6.99 -19.29 -0.91
C PRO A 439 6.03 -18.13 -1.23
N SER A 440 6.46 -16.90 -0.92
CA SER A 440 5.61 -15.70 -1.02
C SER A 440 5.03 -15.48 -2.43
N ALA A 441 5.82 -15.69 -3.49
CA ALA A 441 5.36 -15.53 -4.87
C ALA A 441 4.22 -16.50 -5.23
N GLU A 442 4.32 -17.75 -4.78
CA GLU A 442 3.31 -18.79 -5.00
C GLU A 442 2.08 -18.58 -4.13
N ARG A 443 2.24 -18.08 -2.89
CA ARG A 443 1.11 -17.65 -2.05
C ARG A 443 0.34 -16.52 -2.71
N GLN A 444 1.01 -15.44 -3.15
CA GLN A 444 0.34 -14.33 -3.84
C GLN A 444 -0.33 -14.76 -5.15
N ALA A 445 0.25 -15.71 -5.88
CA ALA A 445 -0.37 -16.29 -7.06
C ALA A 445 -1.62 -17.13 -6.73
N ALA A 446 -1.57 -17.94 -5.67
CA ALA A 446 -2.73 -18.68 -5.17
C ALA A 446 -3.84 -17.74 -4.70
N TYR A 447 -3.49 -16.60 -4.09
CA TYR A 447 -4.48 -15.60 -3.68
C TYR A 447 -5.12 -14.90 -4.87
N ALA A 448 -4.34 -14.49 -5.88
CA ALA A 448 -4.89 -13.93 -7.12
C ALA A 448 -5.80 -14.94 -7.86
N PHE A 449 -5.49 -16.24 -7.78
CA PHE A 449 -6.35 -17.31 -8.27
C PHE A 449 -7.66 -17.42 -7.46
N LEU A 450 -7.58 -17.41 -6.12
CA LEU A 450 -8.76 -17.38 -5.25
C LEU A 450 -9.61 -16.12 -5.50
N ASP A 451 -8.99 -14.96 -5.69
CA ASP A 451 -9.67 -13.70 -5.99
C ASP A 451 -10.47 -13.82 -7.29
N LYS A 452 -9.85 -14.30 -8.39
CA LYS A 452 -10.49 -14.52 -9.69
C LYS A 452 -11.77 -15.36 -9.62
N HIS A 453 -11.80 -16.38 -8.75
CA HIS A 453 -12.89 -17.36 -8.70
C HIS A 453 -13.90 -17.12 -7.57
N LEU A 454 -13.46 -16.62 -6.42
CA LEU A 454 -14.30 -16.45 -5.23
C LEU A 454 -14.74 -15.02 -4.97
N ARG A 455 -13.94 -13.98 -5.28
CA ARG A 455 -14.43 -12.61 -5.12
C ARG A 455 -15.67 -12.41 -5.99
N ARG A 456 -16.53 -11.50 -5.54
CA ARG A 456 -17.67 -11.02 -6.31
C ARG A 456 -17.09 -10.34 -7.55
N GLN A 457 -17.35 -10.87 -8.74
CA GLN A 457 -17.03 -10.14 -9.96
C GLN A 457 -17.77 -8.81 -9.89
N GLN A 458 -17.07 -7.70 -10.16
CA GLN A 458 -17.65 -6.37 -10.11
C GLN A 458 -18.86 -6.34 -11.06
N THR A 459 -20.07 -6.28 -10.50
CA THR A 459 -21.26 -5.85 -11.23
C THR A 459 -20.93 -4.52 -11.88
N SER A 460 -21.12 -4.41 -13.20
CA SER A 460 -20.73 -3.26 -14.03
C SER A 460 -20.99 -1.94 -13.31
N VAL A 461 -19.93 -1.33 -12.81
CA VAL A 461 -20.02 -0.14 -11.96
C VAL A 461 -20.25 1.07 -12.85
N ASP A 462 -21.35 1.80 -12.64
CA ASP A 462 -21.58 3.05 -13.36
C ASP A 462 -20.72 4.18 -12.79
N LEU A 463 -19.51 4.29 -13.33
CA LEU A 463 -18.54 5.32 -13.00
C LEU A 463 -18.92 6.72 -13.52
N ASN A 464 -20.07 6.89 -14.19
CA ASN A 464 -20.60 8.20 -14.60
C ASN A 464 -21.65 8.76 -13.62
N ASN A 465 -22.17 7.93 -12.70
CA ASN A 465 -23.16 8.36 -11.72
C ASN A 465 -22.61 9.47 -10.82
N ALA A 466 -23.20 10.67 -10.91
CA ALA A 466 -22.78 11.92 -10.25
C ALA A 466 -21.34 12.37 -10.59
N LEU A 467 -20.82 11.98 -11.75
CA LEU A 467 -19.59 12.52 -12.32
C LEU A 467 -19.85 13.95 -12.82
N ALA A 468 -19.15 14.93 -12.25
CA ALA A 468 -19.36 16.35 -12.51
C ALA A 468 -18.25 17.00 -13.36
N ALA A 469 -17.10 16.34 -13.52
CA ALA A 469 -16.04 16.69 -14.46
C ALA A 469 -15.17 15.45 -14.77
N HIS A 470 -14.66 15.34 -16.00
CA HIS A 470 -13.65 14.35 -16.38
C HIS A 470 -12.69 14.91 -17.43
N TRP A 471 -11.46 15.20 -17.01
CA TRP A 471 -10.34 15.50 -17.89
C TRP A 471 -9.54 14.23 -18.11
N ALA A 472 -9.65 13.64 -19.29
CA ALA A 472 -8.86 12.46 -19.61
C ALA A 472 -7.37 12.79 -19.77
N LEU A 473 -7.05 14.02 -20.21
CA LEU A 473 -5.69 14.50 -20.48
C LEU A 473 -4.99 13.71 -21.59
N GLU A 474 -5.76 13.31 -22.60
CA GLU A 474 -5.34 12.51 -23.76
C GLU A 474 -4.97 13.44 -24.94
N GLY A 475 -4.04 14.38 -24.71
CA GLY A 475 -3.73 15.46 -25.65
C GLY A 475 -4.87 16.49 -25.80
N SER A 476 -5.65 16.68 -24.73
CA SER A 476 -6.68 17.72 -24.60
C SER A 476 -7.02 18.00 -23.14
N SER A 477 -7.15 19.28 -22.79
CA SER A 477 -7.62 19.80 -21.51
C SER A 477 -9.16 20.01 -21.45
N GLN A 478 -9.89 19.55 -22.46
CA GLN A 478 -11.35 19.63 -22.49
C GLN A 478 -11.99 18.67 -21.49
N ASP A 479 -12.98 19.17 -20.73
CA ASP A 479 -13.84 18.33 -19.89
C ASP A 479 -14.79 17.48 -20.76
N LYS A 480 -14.72 16.16 -20.60
CA LYS A 480 -15.58 15.18 -21.31
C LYS A 480 -17.03 15.19 -20.80
N VAL A 481 -17.31 15.71 -19.60
CA VAL A 481 -18.66 15.78 -19.03
C VAL A 481 -19.40 17.02 -19.51
N ASN A 482 -18.74 18.19 -19.47
CA ASN A 482 -19.31 19.46 -19.92
C ASN A 482 -18.38 20.14 -20.94
N PRO A 483 -18.60 19.95 -22.25
CA PRO A 483 -17.82 20.59 -23.30
C PRO A 483 -17.81 22.14 -23.27
N ASN A 484 -18.78 22.77 -22.59
CA ASN A 484 -18.81 24.23 -22.44
C ASN A 484 -17.87 24.74 -21.33
N ARG A 485 -17.31 23.85 -20.51
CA ARG A 485 -16.30 24.18 -19.50
C ARG A 485 -14.95 24.34 -20.19
N ILE A 486 -14.72 25.53 -20.74
CA ILE A 486 -13.47 25.90 -21.41
C ILE A 486 -12.44 26.34 -20.35
N PRO A 487 -11.20 25.81 -20.36
CA PRO A 487 -10.13 26.33 -19.51
C PRO A 487 -9.88 27.81 -19.73
N VAL A 488 -9.80 28.59 -18.64
CA VAL A 488 -9.46 30.03 -18.69
C VAL A 488 -7.95 30.26 -18.80
N HIS A 489 -7.16 29.25 -18.42
CA HIS A 489 -5.74 29.16 -18.67
C HIS A 489 -5.37 27.69 -18.87
N ASP A 490 -4.62 27.40 -19.92
CA ASP A 490 -3.94 26.12 -20.12
C ASP A 490 -2.46 26.44 -20.34
N GLY A 491 -1.64 25.95 -19.41
CA GLY A 491 -0.23 26.33 -19.30
C GLY A 491 0.67 25.64 -20.33
N ARG A 492 1.98 25.63 -20.07
CA ARG A 492 2.91 24.76 -20.81
C ARG A 492 2.77 23.32 -20.31
N THR A 493 1.66 22.67 -20.65
CA THR A 493 1.54 21.22 -20.53
C THR A 493 2.23 20.58 -21.74
N ASP A 494 3.26 19.76 -21.49
CA ASP A 494 3.92 19.03 -22.59
C ASP A 494 3.00 17.87 -23.02
N ASP A 495 2.47 17.96 -24.23
CA ASP A 495 1.68 16.90 -24.88
C ASP A 495 2.55 15.64 -25.05
N ASP A 496 2.09 14.52 -24.50
CA ASP A 496 2.66 13.19 -24.71
C ASP A 496 2.59 12.81 -26.21
N THR A 497 3.66 12.24 -26.77
CA THR A 497 3.68 11.77 -28.16
C THR A 497 2.61 10.72 -28.42
N ASP A 498 2.25 9.97 -27.38
CA ASP A 498 1.27 8.89 -27.41
C ASP A 498 -0.11 9.33 -26.89
N LYS A 499 -0.26 10.61 -26.47
CA LYS A 499 -1.50 11.25 -26.01
C LYS A 499 -2.29 10.47 -24.95
N THR A 500 -1.62 9.94 -23.91
CA THR A 500 -2.28 9.18 -22.83
C THR A 500 -2.34 9.91 -21.48
N SER A 501 -1.58 10.98 -21.34
CA SER A 501 -1.47 11.81 -20.13
C SER A 501 -0.98 13.21 -20.48
N ALA A 502 -1.20 14.18 -19.58
CA ALA A 502 -0.58 15.50 -19.65
C ALA A 502 0.55 15.61 -18.63
N ALA A 503 1.64 16.26 -19.04
CA ALA A 503 2.78 16.57 -18.18
C ALA A 503 2.69 17.98 -17.59
N PHE A 504 3.02 18.11 -16.31
CA PHE A 504 2.95 19.34 -15.52
C PHE A 504 4.33 19.62 -14.90
N PHE A 505 5.19 20.28 -15.67
CA PHE A 505 6.59 20.58 -15.29
C PHE A 505 6.85 22.10 -15.26
N GLY A 506 7.44 22.58 -14.16
CA GLY A 506 7.71 24.01 -13.94
C GLY A 506 6.52 24.81 -13.41
N SER A 507 6.73 26.09 -13.08
CA SER A 507 5.74 26.96 -12.40
C SER A 507 4.48 27.26 -13.22
N GLU A 508 4.62 27.33 -14.56
CA GLU A 508 3.56 27.75 -15.48
C GLU A 508 2.69 26.59 -16.01
N ALA A 509 2.96 25.35 -15.58
CA ALA A 509 2.27 24.17 -16.08
C ALA A 509 1.06 23.82 -15.20
N TYR A 510 -0.11 24.34 -15.55
CA TYR A 510 -1.39 24.04 -14.91
C TYR A 510 -2.58 24.29 -15.86
N ILE A 511 -3.69 23.61 -15.61
CA ILE A 511 -5.00 23.91 -16.22
C ILE A 511 -5.82 24.66 -15.16
N ALA A 512 -6.43 25.79 -15.51
CA ALA A 512 -7.37 26.50 -14.65
C ALA A 512 -8.77 26.59 -15.28
N ILE A 513 -9.78 26.31 -14.46
CA ILE A 513 -11.19 26.41 -14.79
C ILE A 513 -11.78 27.56 -13.99
N GLY A 514 -12.45 28.48 -14.69
CA GLY A 514 -13.08 29.65 -14.08
C GLY A 514 -14.01 29.27 -12.93
N ALA A 515 -13.93 29.98 -11.80
CA ALA A 515 -14.71 29.67 -10.59
C ALA A 515 -16.24 29.58 -10.80
N LYS A 516 -16.77 30.19 -11.86
CA LYS A 516 -18.19 30.13 -12.26
C LYS A 516 -18.57 28.80 -12.90
N ASP A 517 -17.64 28.19 -13.62
CA ASP A 517 -17.83 26.99 -14.43
C ASP A 517 -17.33 25.72 -13.72
N ALA A 518 -16.46 25.86 -12.71
CA ALA A 518 -15.97 24.79 -11.86
C ALA A 518 -17.13 24.03 -11.13
N PRO A 519 -16.98 22.71 -10.85
CA PRO A 519 -17.98 21.95 -10.10
C PRO A 519 -18.30 22.57 -8.72
N ARG A 520 -19.57 22.87 -8.47
CA ARG A 520 -20.02 23.42 -7.18
C ARG A 520 -20.23 22.33 -6.14
N ILE A 521 -19.21 22.10 -5.33
CA ILE A 521 -19.20 21.09 -4.25
C ILE A 521 -19.90 21.61 -2.99
N GLY A 522 -19.54 22.81 -2.54
CA GLY A 522 -20.06 23.42 -1.31
C GLY A 522 -19.95 22.52 -0.08
N LYS A 523 -21.08 22.30 0.59
CA LYS A 523 -21.19 21.45 1.80
C LYS A 523 -21.34 19.95 1.51
N GLN A 524 -21.49 19.54 0.26
CA GLN A 524 -21.83 18.16 -0.09
C GLN A 524 -20.66 17.20 0.09
N ASP A 525 -20.93 15.90 -0.02
CA ASP A 525 -19.89 14.88 -0.19
C ASP A 525 -19.33 14.97 -1.60
N PHE A 526 -18.03 14.70 -1.76
CA PHE A 526 -17.39 14.67 -3.07
C PHE A 526 -16.19 13.73 -3.09
N SER A 527 -15.81 13.33 -4.30
CA SER A 527 -14.63 12.50 -4.54
C SER A 527 -13.82 13.05 -5.70
N LEU A 528 -12.51 12.98 -5.56
CA LEU A 528 -11.51 13.31 -6.58
C LEU A 528 -10.79 12.01 -6.92
N ALA A 529 -10.70 11.64 -8.20
CA ALA A 529 -9.98 10.44 -8.64
C ALA A 529 -9.09 10.75 -9.83
N MET A 530 -7.87 10.19 -9.88
CA MET A 530 -6.93 10.40 -10.98
C MET A 530 -5.82 9.35 -11.00
N TRP A 531 -5.19 9.18 -12.16
CA TRP A 531 -3.88 8.55 -12.26
C TRP A 531 -2.78 9.62 -12.13
N LEU A 532 -1.79 9.33 -11.28
CA LEU A 532 -0.60 10.16 -11.06
C LEU A 532 0.65 9.34 -11.29
N ARG A 533 1.64 9.93 -11.99
CA ARG A 533 3.01 9.46 -12.06
C ARG A 533 3.95 10.65 -11.90
N CYS A 534 4.76 10.66 -10.85
CA CYS A 534 5.95 11.51 -10.83
C CYS A 534 6.96 10.93 -11.81
N ASP A 535 7.60 11.79 -12.60
CA ASP A 535 8.78 11.42 -13.40
C ASP A 535 10.04 11.89 -12.64
N GLU A 536 11.15 11.19 -12.84
CA GLU A 536 12.41 11.43 -12.12
C GLU A 536 13.52 11.97 -13.04
N PRO A 537 14.55 12.68 -12.50
CA PRO A 537 14.97 12.64 -11.10
C PRO A 537 14.85 13.97 -10.31
N SER A 538 13.79 14.12 -9.51
CA SER A 538 13.78 14.87 -8.23
C SER A 538 14.37 16.30 -8.20
N ASP A 539 14.36 17.00 -9.33
CA ASP A 539 14.98 18.32 -9.49
C ASP A 539 14.01 19.47 -9.15
N SER A 540 12.71 19.20 -9.04
CA SER A 540 11.71 20.10 -8.46
C SER A 540 10.79 19.36 -7.48
N LEU A 541 10.35 20.06 -6.43
CA LEU A 541 9.42 19.51 -5.44
C LEU A 541 8.01 19.39 -6.02
N PRO A 542 7.27 18.32 -5.66
CA PRO A 542 5.86 18.20 -5.99
C PRO A 542 4.97 19.10 -5.10
N GLY A 543 3.81 19.46 -5.64
CA GLY A 543 2.78 20.27 -4.99
C GLY A 543 1.36 19.75 -5.26
N ASP A 544 0.43 20.66 -5.59
CA ASP A 544 -1.00 20.34 -5.65
C ASP A 544 -1.36 19.60 -6.96
N LEU A 545 -2.04 18.44 -6.83
CA LEU A 545 -2.57 17.66 -7.96
C LEU A 545 -3.84 18.32 -8.53
N ILE A 546 -4.71 18.79 -7.62
CA ILE A 546 -5.89 19.58 -7.91
C ILE A 546 -6.23 20.42 -6.68
N SER A 547 -6.58 21.69 -6.88
CA SER A 547 -6.96 22.61 -5.80
C SER A 547 -8.04 23.59 -6.26
N GLN A 548 -8.92 23.98 -5.35
CA GLN A 548 -9.75 25.16 -5.51
C GLN A 548 -9.85 25.82 -4.15
N TYR A 549 -9.08 26.89 -3.94
CA TYR A 549 -8.88 27.49 -2.62
C TYR A 549 -8.70 29.00 -2.70
N ASP A 550 -9.46 29.71 -1.88
CA ASP A 550 -9.36 31.15 -1.65
C ASP A 550 -8.53 31.40 -0.39
N ALA A 551 -7.26 31.75 -0.57
CA ALA A 551 -6.33 32.02 0.54
C ALA A 551 -6.72 33.25 1.38
N SER A 552 -7.51 34.18 0.84
CA SER A 552 -7.97 35.36 1.59
C SER A 552 -9.14 35.03 2.51
N LYS A 553 -9.99 34.07 2.12
CA LYS A 553 -11.13 33.58 2.90
C LYS A 553 -10.83 32.26 3.64
N GLN A 554 -9.63 31.69 3.47
CA GLN A 554 -9.22 30.39 4.00
C GLN A 554 -10.24 29.30 3.69
N ARG A 555 -10.66 29.20 2.42
CA ARG A 555 -11.82 28.38 2.03
C ARG A 555 -11.57 27.59 0.76
N GLY A 556 -11.85 26.29 0.81
CA GLY A 556 -11.81 25.41 -0.36
C GLY A 556 -11.16 24.06 -0.06
N PHE A 557 -10.50 23.47 -1.06
CA PHE A 557 -9.82 22.18 -0.90
C PHE A 557 -8.53 22.06 -1.70
N HIS A 558 -7.66 21.14 -1.27
CA HIS A 558 -6.44 20.72 -1.94
C HIS A 558 -6.28 19.20 -1.89
N LEU A 559 -5.83 18.61 -2.99
CA LEU A 559 -5.20 17.29 -2.99
C LEU A 559 -3.75 17.48 -3.46
N THR A 560 -2.79 17.12 -2.61
CA THR A 560 -1.39 17.55 -2.71
C THR A 560 -0.44 16.36 -2.56
N LEU A 561 0.64 16.34 -3.34
CA LEU A 561 1.80 15.50 -3.07
C LEU A 561 2.89 16.36 -2.45
N LYS A 562 3.08 16.27 -1.14
CA LYS A 562 3.87 17.21 -0.34
C LYS A 562 5.31 16.77 -0.17
N SER A 563 6.24 17.67 -0.48
CA SER A 563 7.60 17.67 0.07
C SER A 563 7.91 19.02 0.73
N ALA A 564 8.67 19.02 1.82
CA ALA A 564 9.02 20.25 2.56
C ALA A 564 10.48 20.25 3.09
N PRO A 565 11.49 20.28 2.21
CA PRO A 565 12.88 20.54 2.62
C PRO A 565 13.17 22.03 2.81
N GLY A 566 14.07 22.31 3.75
CA GLY A 566 14.52 23.65 4.10
C GLY A 566 13.74 24.29 5.25
N SER A 567 12.90 23.54 5.97
CA SER A 567 12.43 23.99 7.29
C SER A 567 13.61 23.91 8.25
N THR A 568 14.34 25.02 8.39
CA THR A 568 15.72 25.04 8.90
C THR A 568 16.59 23.98 8.24
N THR A 569 17.16 23.06 9.01
CA THR A 569 18.16 22.07 8.62
C THR A 569 17.57 20.77 8.02
N ASN A 570 16.24 20.71 7.82
CA ASN A 570 15.51 19.44 7.70
C ASN A 570 14.79 19.24 6.36
N GLN A 571 14.64 17.96 5.96
CA GLN A 571 13.65 17.51 4.99
C GLN A 571 12.44 16.94 5.73
N ALA A 572 11.52 17.82 6.12
CA ALA A 572 10.45 17.51 7.06
C ALA A 572 9.37 16.57 6.49
N ASN A 573 9.05 16.73 5.21
CA ASN A 573 8.08 15.91 4.47
C ASN A 573 8.67 15.49 3.12
N TRP A 574 8.37 14.27 2.66
CA TRP A 574 8.89 13.75 1.39
C TRP A 574 7.86 12.90 0.63
N ARG A 575 7.28 13.46 -0.44
CA ARG A 575 6.27 12.83 -1.30
C ARG A 575 5.07 12.27 -0.52
N HIS A 576 4.61 12.95 0.53
CA HIS A 576 3.45 12.54 1.33
C HIS A 576 2.15 13.01 0.68
N LEU A 577 1.19 12.11 0.47
CA LEU A 577 -0.10 12.48 -0.12
C LEU A 577 -0.99 13.12 0.96
N GLN A 578 -1.52 14.31 0.70
CA GLN A 578 -2.38 15.06 1.62
C GLN A 578 -3.69 15.44 0.93
N PHE A 579 -4.81 15.37 1.64
CA PHE A 579 -6.10 15.92 1.20
C PHE A 579 -6.67 16.79 2.30
N GLY A 580 -6.82 18.08 2.01
CA GLY A 580 -7.24 19.11 2.95
C GLY A 580 -8.48 19.86 2.47
N ILE A 581 -9.32 20.26 3.42
CA ILE A 581 -10.45 21.17 3.23
C ILE A 581 -10.39 22.30 4.26
N ASP A 582 -10.94 23.46 3.95
CA ASP A 582 -11.02 24.57 4.91
C ASP A 582 -12.26 25.46 4.67
N ASP A 583 -12.69 26.13 5.73
CA ASP A 583 -13.72 27.17 5.76
C ASP A 583 -13.44 28.15 6.93
N ALA A 584 -12.22 28.71 6.93
CA ALA A 584 -11.66 29.59 7.96
C ALA A 584 -11.70 29.00 9.38
N GLN A 585 -11.49 27.68 9.50
CA GLN A 585 -11.47 26.99 10.80
C GLN A 585 -10.02 26.74 11.25
N SER A 586 -9.78 26.75 12.56
CA SER A 586 -8.48 26.34 13.09
C SER A 586 -8.57 25.83 14.53
N SER A 587 -7.62 24.98 14.91
CA SER A 587 -7.43 24.56 16.30
C SER A 587 -6.62 25.61 17.08
N PRO A 588 -6.72 25.65 18.42
CA PRO A 588 -5.62 26.20 19.21
C PRO A 588 -4.35 25.37 19.00
N TRP A 589 -3.19 25.96 19.30
CA TRP A 589 -1.94 25.21 19.39
C TRP A 589 -1.96 24.28 20.61
N ARG A 590 -1.67 23.00 20.40
CA ARG A 590 -1.72 21.92 21.40
C ARG A 590 -0.30 21.50 21.76
N ASP A 591 0.02 21.49 23.06
CA ASP A 591 1.27 20.90 23.57
C ASP A 591 1.30 19.41 23.23
N CYS A 592 2.40 18.97 22.60
CA CYS A 592 2.66 17.58 22.26
C CYS A 592 3.78 17.00 23.12
N GLY A 593 4.12 17.65 24.23
CA GLY A 593 5.15 17.23 25.17
C GLY A 593 6.57 17.54 24.69
N ARG A 594 7.53 17.10 25.50
CA ARG A 594 8.97 17.24 25.24
C ARG A 594 9.56 15.86 24.92
N PRO A 595 10.24 15.67 23.77
CA PRO A 595 10.94 14.43 23.49
C PRO A 595 12.11 14.25 24.47
N GLY A 596 11.97 13.33 25.43
CA GLY A 596 12.99 13.05 26.45
C GLY A 596 13.44 14.29 27.25
N ASN A 597 14.75 14.51 27.28
CA ASN A 597 15.35 15.66 27.97
C ASN A 597 15.76 16.80 27.01
N ALA A 598 15.19 16.83 25.80
CA ALA A 598 15.51 17.84 24.80
C ALA A 598 15.51 19.25 25.39
N THR A 599 16.61 19.98 25.25
CA THR A 599 16.60 21.45 25.36
C THR A 599 16.08 22.05 24.05
N LEU A 600 16.23 21.30 22.94
CA LEU A 600 15.70 21.62 21.63
C LEU A 600 15.34 20.32 20.90
N ALA A 601 14.12 20.23 20.37
CA ALA A 601 13.79 19.30 19.29
C ALA A 601 14.24 19.94 17.96
N PHE A 602 15.48 19.64 17.60
CA PHE A 602 16.27 20.29 16.55
C PHE A 602 15.76 19.94 15.15
N ALA A 603 15.45 18.67 14.95
CA ALA A 603 15.02 18.13 13.67
C ALA A 603 13.60 17.56 13.80
N LEU A 604 12.75 17.80 12.79
CA LEU A 604 11.46 17.12 12.65
C LEU A 604 11.38 16.54 11.23
N ALA A 605 10.97 15.28 11.12
CA ALA A 605 10.68 14.64 9.85
C ALA A 605 9.59 13.55 9.99
N VAL A 606 8.78 13.37 8.96
CA VAL A 606 7.81 12.26 8.89
C VAL A 606 8.39 11.12 8.06
N HIS A 607 8.31 9.90 8.59
CA HIS A 607 8.79 8.68 7.95
C HIS A 607 7.91 7.49 8.38
N ASN A 608 7.67 6.54 7.47
CA ASN A 608 6.88 5.34 7.72
C ASN A 608 5.53 5.55 8.45
N GLY A 609 4.87 6.69 8.20
CA GLY A 609 3.60 7.06 8.81
C GLY A 609 3.69 7.71 10.21
N PHE A 610 4.88 8.05 10.71
CA PHE A 610 5.09 8.65 12.03
C PHE A 610 5.94 9.92 11.98
N LEU A 611 5.70 10.86 12.90
CA LEU A 611 6.59 11.99 13.16
C LEU A 611 7.79 11.55 14.03
N TYR A 612 8.99 11.94 13.61
CA TYR A 612 10.24 11.77 14.34
C TYR A 612 10.82 13.14 14.71
N ALA A 613 11.42 13.21 15.91
CA ALA A 613 12.12 14.37 16.43
C ALA A 613 13.58 14.03 16.78
N GLY A 614 14.55 14.72 16.19
CA GLY A 614 15.96 14.69 16.60
C GLY A 614 16.21 15.74 17.68
N THR A 615 16.86 15.37 18.79
CA THR A 615 17.02 16.22 19.98
C THR A 615 18.43 16.76 20.16
N CYS A 616 18.54 17.85 20.90
CA CYS A 616 19.76 18.31 21.56
C CYS A 616 19.60 18.14 23.08
N GLU A 617 20.47 17.33 23.70
CA GLU A 617 20.50 17.03 25.13
C GLU A 617 21.91 17.35 25.67
N PRO A 618 22.11 18.51 26.34
CA PRO A 618 23.44 19.09 26.51
C PRO A 618 24.21 18.66 27.75
N GLY A 619 23.64 17.81 28.61
CA GLY A 619 24.30 17.30 29.81
C GLY A 619 25.55 16.47 29.50
N ILE A 620 26.51 16.44 30.44
CA ILE A 620 27.83 15.82 30.23
C ILE A 620 27.80 14.35 29.77
N ASN A 621 26.79 13.59 30.22
CA ASN A 621 26.56 12.18 29.86
C ASN A 621 25.30 11.99 28.99
N GLN A 622 24.79 13.06 28.38
CA GLN A 622 23.65 13.01 27.46
C GLN A 622 24.14 13.11 26.02
N SER A 623 23.40 12.51 25.09
CA SER A 623 23.65 12.60 23.65
C SER A 623 22.36 12.89 22.89
N GLY A 624 22.50 13.40 21.67
CA GLY A 624 21.38 13.64 20.78
C GLY A 624 20.68 12.33 20.43
N ARG A 625 19.35 12.33 20.54
CA ARG A 625 18.50 11.15 20.33
C ARG A 625 17.46 11.41 19.27
N VAL A 626 16.92 10.35 18.72
CA VAL A 626 15.72 10.40 17.89
C VAL A 626 14.55 9.82 18.68
N TYR A 627 13.41 10.50 18.63
CA TYR A 627 12.16 10.04 19.25
C TYR A 627 11.05 10.00 18.22
N ARG A 628 10.17 8.99 18.30
CA ARG A 628 8.95 8.88 17.51
C ARG A 628 7.75 9.35 18.33
N TYR A 629 6.93 10.23 17.77
CA TYR A 629 5.69 10.67 18.41
C TYR A 629 4.71 9.50 18.57
N ALA A 630 4.03 9.43 19.71
CA ALA A 630 3.09 8.36 20.06
C ALA A 630 1.66 8.87 20.36
N GLY A 631 1.40 10.17 20.14
CA GLY A 631 0.13 10.81 20.45
C GLY A 631 0.10 11.48 21.83
N GLY A 632 -0.79 12.47 22.00
CA GLY A 632 -0.87 13.27 23.22
C GLY A 632 0.42 14.03 23.49
N GLU A 633 1.04 13.77 24.64
CA GLU A 633 2.36 14.32 25.03
C GLU A 633 3.49 13.27 24.98
N GLN A 634 3.23 12.10 24.39
CA GLN A 634 4.11 10.93 24.51
C GLN A 634 5.07 10.76 23.33
N TRP A 635 6.32 10.41 23.65
CA TRP A 635 7.41 10.20 22.70
C TRP A 635 8.14 8.89 23.02
N ILE A 636 8.31 8.04 22.02
CA ILE A 636 9.02 6.77 22.10
C ILE A 636 10.47 6.99 21.69
N ASP A 637 11.40 6.65 22.57
CA ASP A 637 12.84 6.70 22.32
C ASP A 637 13.25 5.71 21.23
N CYS A 638 13.84 6.23 20.13
CA CYS A 638 14.41 5.45 19.02
C CYS A 638 15.94 5.33 19.09
N GLY A 639 16.54 5.70 20.23
CA GLY A 639 17.97 5.60 20.49
C GLY A 639 18.77 6.84 20.06
N ALA A 640 20.04 6.86 20.46
CA ALA A 640 21.02 7.84 20.03
C ALA A 640 21.82 7.28 18.84
N PRO A 641 21.90 7.98 17.69
CA PRO A 641 22.76 7.54 16.60
C PRO A 641 24.26 7.66 16.94
N ASP A 642 24.61 8.62 17.81
CA ASP A 642 25.98 9.06 18.11
C ASP A 642 26.10 9.51 19.58
N GLN A 643 27.33 9.78 20.02
CA GLN A 643 27.64 10.32 21.35
C GLN A 643 27.73 11.86 21.38
N SER A 644 27.62 12.54 20.22
CA SER A 644 27.48 14.00 20.15
C SER A 644 26.19 14.49 20.82
N ASN A 645 26.14 15.77 21.22
CA ASN A 645 25.02 16.28 22.02
C ASN A 645 23.71 16.46 21.24
N SER A 646 23.72 16.35 19.91
CA SER A 646 22.54 16.64 19.09
C SER A 646 22.42 15.81 17.79
N VAL A 647 21.18 15.53 17.41
CA VAL A 647 20.79 15.13 16.05
C VAL A 647 20.27 16.38 15.35
N THR A 648 21.08 16.94 14.44
CA THR A 648 20.88 18.28 13.89
C THR A 648 20.08 18.32 12.59
N SER A 649 19.88 17.18 11.92
CA SER A 649 19.13 17.10 10.67
C SER A 649 18.48 15.72 10.49
N LEU A 650 17.28 15.69 9.92
CA LEU A 650 16.59 14.47 9.48
C LEU A 650 16.17 14.59 8.00
N ALA A 651 16.27 13.48 7.26
CA ALA A 651 15.83 13.38 5.87
C ALA A 651 15.39 11.95 5.51
N VAL A 652 14.54 11.81 4.48
CA VAL A 652 14.08 10.50 3.97
C VAL A 652 14.67 10.27 2.58
N TYR A 653 15.59 9.30 2.46
CA TYR A 653 16.23 8.95 1.20
C TYR A 653 15.96 7.49 0.85
N ARG A 654 15.42 7.27 -0.36
CA ARG A 654 15.05 5.94 -0.90
C ARG A 654 14.17 5.09 0.05
N GLY A 655 13.27 5.75 0.78
CA GLY A 655 12.33 5.13 1.71
C GLY A 655 12.82 5.06 3.16
N GLU A 656 14.10 5.31 3.42
CA GLU A 656 14.75 5.13 4.71
C GLU A 656 14.98 6.47 5.43
N LEU A 657 14.92 6.50 6.76
CA LEU A 657 15.21 7.68 7.57
C LEU A 657 16.71 7.81 7.83
N TYR A 658 17.27 8.98 7.51
CA TYR A 658 18.65 9.36 7.79
C TYR A 658 18.70 10.47 8.85
N ALA A 659 19.68 10.38 9.74
CA ALA A 659 19.94 11.33 10.82
C ALA A 659 21.38 11.86 10.75
N GLY A 660 21.52 13.18 10.67
CA GLY A 660 22.81 13.88 10.78
C GLY A 660 23.07 14.30 12.23
N THR A 661 24.29 14.08 12.73
CA THR A 661 24.65 14.35 14.13
C THR A 661 25.59 15.54 14.26
N GLY A 662 25.67 16.11 15.47
CA GLY A 662 26.51 17.27 15.68
C GLY A 662 26.72 17.64 17.13
N LYS A 663 27.79 18.40 17.35
CA LYS A 663 27.97 19.20 18.56
C LYS A 663 27.33 20.57 18.37
N TYR A 664 26.08 20.74 18.77
CA TYR A 664 25.44 22.06 18.76
C TYR A 664 26.00 22.94 19.89
N ARG A 665 26.35 24.18 19.54
CA ARG A 665 26.95 25.18 20.42
C ARG A 665 25.86 26.09 21.00
N LEU A 666 25.43 25.81 22.23
CA LEU A 666 24.31 26.49 22.89
C LEU A 666 24.59 27.96 23.23
N ALA A 667 25.87 28.34 23.39
CA ALA A 667 26.25 29.74 23.63
C ALA A 667 25.79 30.68 22.50
N GLY A 668 25.65 30.19 21.26
CA GLY A 668 25.10 30.94 20.13
C GLY A 668 23.65 31.39 20.33
N SER A 669 22.88 30.64 21.14
CA SER A 669 21.51 31.00 21.56
C SER A 669 21.47 31.70 22.93
N SER A 670 22.61 32.20 23.44
CA SER A 670 22.72 32.81 24.78
C SER A 670 22.27 31.90 25.93
N LEU A 671 22.52 30.60 25.79
CA LEU A 671 22.30 29.58 26.83
C LEU A 671 23.65 29.10 27.37
N ALA A 672 23.63 28.37 28.49
CA ALA A 672 24.82 27.69 28.99
C ALA A 672 25.33 26.66 27.97
N GLU A 673 26.65 26.60 27.76
CA GLU A 673 27.23 25.69 26.78
C GLU A 673 27.15 24.22 27.25
N SER A 674 27.09 23.30 26.28
CA SER A 674 26.99 21.87 26.54
C SER A 674 28.19 21.33 27.33
N GLY A 675 27.89 20.54 28.37
CA GLY A 675 28.90 19.78 29.11
C GLY A 675 29.45 18.59 28.31
N ASN A 676 28.70 18.10 27.33
CA ASN A 676 29.17 17.09 26.39
C ASN A 676 30.13 17.74 25.37
N SER A 677 31.37 17.26 25.34
CA SER A 677 32.43 17.80 24.48
C SER A 677 32.53 17.12 23.10
N THR A 678 31.84 16.01 22.89
CA THR A 678 31.94 15.11 21.72
C THR A 678 31.47 15.79 20.44
N LEU A 679 32.30 15.70 19.38
CA LEU A 679 31.97 16.18 18.03
C LEU A 679 31.07 15.16 17.31
N GLY A 680 30.23 15.63 16.39
CA GLY A 680 29.44 14.79 15.48
C GLY A 680 29.92 14.93 14.04
N GLY A 681 29.02 15.34 13.13
CA GLY A 681 29.29 15.40 11.69
C GLY A 681 29.21 14.05 11.00
N ARG A 682 28.53 13.09 11.61
CA ARG A 682 28.27 11.75 11.06
C ARG A 682 26.83 11.66 10.59
N ILE A 683 26.56 10.74 9.67
CA ILE A 683 25.20 10.45 9.19
C ILE A 683 24.91 8.97 9.41
N TYR A 684 23.70 8.67 9.88
CA TYR A 684 23.24 7.32 10.18
C TYR A 684 21.90 7.04 9.51
N ARG A 685 21.67 5.78 9.10
CA ARG A 685 20.37 5.26 8.66
C ARG A 685 19.68 4.52 9.80
N TYR A 686 18.38 4.71 9.95
CA TYR A 686 17.55 3.92 10.87
C TYR A 686 17.27 2.52 10.31
N ASP A 687 17.43 1.47 11.12
CA ASP A 687 17.32 0.05 10.69
C ASP A 687 16.20 -0.67 11.45
N ASP A 688 15.17 0.09 11.85
CA ASP A 688 14.13 -0.28 12.81
C ASP A 688 14.66 -0.70 14.21
N GLY A 689 13.75 -0.93 15.17
CA GLY A 689 14.08 -1.52 16.47
C GLY A 689 15.12 -0.75 17.30
N ASN A 690 15.15 0.59 17.20
CA ASN A 690 16.12 1.48 17.86
C ASN A 690 17.58 1.32 17.40
N ARG A 691 17.81 0.76 16.21
CA ARG A 691 19.14 0.56 15.64
C ARG A 691 19.50 1.66 14.62
N TRP A 692 20.73 2.16 14.73
CA TRP A 692 21.32 3.11 13.79
C TRP A 692 22.53 2.47 13.10
N VAL A 693 22.57 2.59 11.77
CA VAL A 693 23.66 2.09 10.91
C VAL A 693 24.50 3.28 10.45
N ASP A 694 25.80 3.24 10.72
CA ASP A 694 26.76 4.28 10.37
C ASP A 694 26.92 4.40 8.84
N CYS A 695 26.57 5.55 8.29
CA CYS A 695 26.70 5.88 6.86
C CYS A 695 27.88 6.80 6.58
N GLY A 696 28.81 6.96 7.54
CA GLY A 696 30.07 7.67 7.37
C GLY A 696 30.17 9.04 8.05
N GLN A 697 31.42 9.51 8.15
CA GLN A 697 31.80 10.84 8.65
C GLN A 697 31.86 11.83 7.48
N LEU A 698 31.28 13.02 7.65
CA LEU A 698 31.55 14.15 6.76
C LEU A 698 32.94 14.74 7.04
N PRO A 699 33.82 14.89 6.02
CA PRO A 699 35.16 15.46 6.20
C PRO A 699 35.16 16.80 6.93
N ASN A 700 36.06 16.94 7.91
CA ASN A 700 36.29 18.16 8.71
C ASN A 700 35.02 18.81 9.33
N THR A 701 33.95 18.04 9.52
CA THR A 701 32.66 18.53 9.99
C THR A 701 32.39 18.06 11.42
N GLU A 702 32.08 19.00 12.34
CA GLU A 702 31.71 18.69 13.73
C GLU A 702 30.19 18.63 13.98
N ALA A 703 29.38 19.11 13.03
CA ALA A 703 27.92 19.09 13.06
C ALA A 703 27.35 19.23 11.65
N VAL A 704 26.36 18.39 11.30
CA VAL A 704 25.65 18.46 10.01
C VAL A 704 24.75 19.70 9.98
N GLY A 705 24.88 20.55 8.95
CA GLY A 705 24.13 21.80 8.77
C GLY A 705 22.76 21.62 8.11
N GLY A 706 22.64 20.65 7.21
CA GLY A 706 21.37 20.28 6.60
C GLY A 706 21.49 19.05 5.72
N MET A 707 20.35 18.45 5.37
CA MET A 707 20.26 17.32 4.43
C MET A 707 19.10 17.48 3.45
N VAL A 708 19.31 17.12 2.19
CA VAL A 708 18.27 17.15 1.15
C VAL A 708 18.51 16.08 0.08
N VAL A 709 17.43 15.58 -0.52
CA VAL A 709 17.50 14.73 -1.72
C VAL A 709 17.35 15.60 -2.97
N PHE A 710 18.32 15.52 -3.88
CA PHE A 710 18.34 16.21 -5.17
C PHE A 710 18.93 15.27 -6.23
N GLN A 711 18.36 15.20 -7.43
CA GLN A 711 18.82 14.31 -8.52
C GLN A 711 19.09 12.84 -8.06
N ASP A 712 18.16 12.24 -7.29
CA ASP A 712 18.22 10.91 -6.63
C ASP A 712 19.50 10.66 -5.79
N ARG A 713 20.07 11.72 -5.22
CA ARG A 713 21.22 11.65 -4.32
C ARG A 713 20.95 12.43 -3.05
N LEU A 714 21.40 11.89 -1.93
CA LEU A 714 21.41 12.59 -0.65
C LEU A 714 22.61 13.55 -0.61
N TYR A 715 22.34 14.82 -0.31
CA TYR A 715 23.34 15.85 -0.06
C TYR A 715 23.29 16.26 1.40
N ALA A 716 24.44 16.66 1.93
CA ALA A 716 24.60 17.17 3.29
C ALA A 716 25.57 18.36 3.34
N SER A 717 25.50 19.16 4.40
CA SER A 717 26.40 20.29 4.62
C SER A 717 26.95 20.37 6.06
N SER A 718 27.87 21.30 6.30
CA SER A 718 28.46 21.60 7.62
C SER A 718 27.80 22.80 8.32
N LEU A 719 27.43 22.66 9.60
CA LEU A 719 26.82 23.75 10.40
C LEU A 719 27.81 24.85 10.82
N TYR A 720 29.10 24.51 10.87
CA TYR A 720 30.17 25.38 11.33
C TYR A 720 31.36 25.31 10.37
N ARG A 721 32.30 26.26 10.48
CA ARG A 721 33.50 26.28 9.64
C ARG A 721 34.45 25.10 9.98
N PRO A 722 35.19 24.55 9.01
CA PRO A 722 35.27 24.95 7.59
C PRO A 722 33.99 24.65 6.82
N ALA A 723 33.69 25.45 5.79
CA ALA A 723 32.47 25.25 5.01
C ALA A 723 32.58 23.97 4.18
N GLY A 724 31.58 23.10 4.27
CA GLY A 724 31.52 21.82 3.59
C GLY A 724 30.16 21.56 2.97
N PHE A 725 30.19 20.99 1.77
CA PHE A 725 29.03 20.49 1.05
C PHE A 725 29.40 19.13 0.46
N PHE A 726 28.54 18.13 0.66
CA PHE A 726 28.87 16.74 0.47
C PHE A 726 27.74 15.99 -0.23
N ARG A 727 28.12 14.98 -1.01
CA ARG A 727 27.18 14.10 -1.71
C ARG A 727 27.42 12.65 -1.30
N TYR A 728 26.35 11.95 -0.96
CA TYR A 728 26.39 10.53 -0.63
C TYR A 728 26.58 9.70 -1.91
N GLU A 729 27.60 8.85 -1.89
CA GLU A 729 27.79 7.78 -2.85
C GLU A 729 27.39 6.46 -2.16
N PRO A 730 26.18 5.92 -2.45
CA PRO A 730 25.76 4.65 -1.88
C PRO A 730 26.68 3.53 -2.35
N GLU A 731 26.98 2.62 -1.43
CA GLU A 731 28.02 1.61 -1.59
C GLU A 731 27.62 0.51 -2.60
N SER A 732 28.57 0.07 -3.42
CA SER A 732 28.34 -0.86 -4.53
C SER A 732 28.80 -2.30 -4.25
N SER A 733 29.41 -2.58 -3.10
CA SER A 733 30.12 -3.84 -2.79
C SER A 733 29.58 -4.67 -1.63
N GLY A 734 28.51 -4.23 -0.93
CA GLY A 734 27.84 -4.99 0.13
C GLY A 734 28.43 -4.86 1.55
N SER A 735 29.38 -3.94 1.78
CA SER A 735 29.98 -3.66 3.09
C SER A 735 29.12 -2.75 3.99
N GLY A 736 28.13 -2.05 3.43
CA GLY A 736 27.11 -1.32 4.20
C GLY A 736 27.49 0.08 4.69
N ILE A 737 28.70 0.58 4.38
CA ILE A 737 29.14 1.95 4.69
C ILE A 737 29.33 2.72 3.38
N GLY A 738 28.48 3.71 3.12
CA GLY A 738 28.61 4.61 1.96
C GLY A 738 29.77 5.61 2.09
N GLN A 739 30.12 6.24 0.96
CA GLN A 739 31.19 7.23 0.89
C GLN A 739 30.60 8.64 0.75
N TRP A 740 31.25 9.65 1.35
CA TRP A 740 30.86 11.06 1.19
C TRP A 740 31.87 11.81 0.34
N THR A 741 31.43 12.25 -0.84
CA THR A 741 32.24 13.07 -1.74
C THR A 741 32.12 14.54 -1.37
N SER A 742 33.22 15.19 -1.03
CA SER A 742 33.27 16.66 -0.89
C SER A 742 33.07 17.33 -2.25
N LEU A 743 32.18 18.31 -2.28
CA LEU A 743 31.89 19.15 -3.44
C LEU A 743 32.33 20.59 -3.17
N PRO A 744 32.49 21.43 -4.22
CA PRO A 744 32.73 22.85 -4.03
C PRO A 744 31.62 23.50 -3.19
N VAL A 745 32.00 24.47 -2.36
CA VAL A 745 31.10 25.39 -1.67
C VAL A 745 31.11 26.75 -2.37
N PRO A 746 30.07 27.59 -2.24
CA PRO A 746 30.10 28.94 -2.78
C PRO A 746 31.21 29.78 -2.13
N THR A 747 31.85 30.64 -2.92
CA THR A 747 32.83 31.61 -2.45
C THR A 747 32.28 33.03 -2.62
N GLY A 748 32.44 33.87 -1.60
CA GLY A 748 32.05 35.28 -1.66
C GLY A 748 33.00 36.14 -0.84
N LEU A 749 32.88 37.46 -0.96
CA LEU A 749 33.71 38.36 -0.17
C LEU A 749 33.35 38.27 1.33
N ASP A 750 34.37 38.26 2.18
CA ASP A 750 34.20 38.54 3.60
C ASP A 750 33.90 40.03 3.80
N PRO A 751 32.80 40.41 4.49
CA PRO A 751 32.38 41.81 4.58
C PRO A 751 33.30 42.69 5.44
N THR A 752 34.26 42.11 6.16
CA THR A 752 35.21 42.84 7.04
C THR A 752 36.57 43.03 6.37
N THR A 753 37.05 42.02 5.65
CA THR A 753 38.41 41.95 5.08
C THR A 753 38.44 42.07 3.55
N SER A 754 37.29 42.00 2.88
CA SER A 754 37.13 41.99 1.42
C SER A 754 37.89 40.87 0.70
N ASN A 755 38.37 39.86 1.41
CA ASN A 755 38.99 38.67 0.83
C ASN A 755 37.92 37.68 0.37
N ALA A 756 38.18 36.94 -0.69
CA ALA A 756 37.34 35.81 -1.08
C ALA A 756 37.45 34.70 -0.03
N VAL A 757 36.31 34.30 0.54
CA VAL A 757 36.22 33.21 1.53
C VAL A 757 35.12 32.23 1.12
N GLU A 758 35.31 30.97 1.48
CA GLU A 758 34.28 29.95 1.42
C GLU A 758 33.10 30.32 2.32
N LYS A 759 31.88 30.09 1.84
CA LYS A 759 30.62 30.42 2.50
C LYS A 759 29.89 29.13 2.89
N ARG A 760 29.41 29.06 4.13
CA ARG A 760 28.58 27.94 4.59
C ARG A 760 27.23 27.93 3.87
N VAL A 761 26.77 26.71 3.58
CA VAL A 761 25.46 26.38 3.01
C VAL A 761 24.69 25.56 4.04
N GLU A 762 23.57 26.09 4.53
CA GLU A 762 22.99 25.64 5.81
C GLU A 762 21.65 24.95 5.60
N ALA A 763 20.54 25.69 5.56
CA ALA A 763 19.26 25.14 5.12
C ALA A 763 19.36 24.77 3.64
N LEU A 764 18.91 23.57 3.27
CA LEU A 764 18.95 23.07 1.89
C LEU A 764 17.52 22.76 1.42
N THR A 765 17.19 23.16 0.20
CA THR A 765 15.91 22.87 -0.45
C THR A 765 16.10 22.63 -1.95
N VAL A 766 15.03 22.29 -2.65
CA VAL A 766 15.02 22.09 -4.11
C VAL A 766 13.95 22.96 -4.73
N PHE A 767 14.27 23.68 -5.80
CA PHE A 767 13.32 24.55 -6.49
C PHE A 767 13.74 24.73 -7.96
N ASP A 768 12.79 24.64 -8.88
CA ASP A 768 12.98 24.91 -10.33
C ASP A 768 14.28 24.30 -10.92
N LYS A 769 14.50 23.00 -10.68
CA LYS A 769 15.66 22.22 -11.17
C LYS A 769 17.01 22.46 -10.49
N TYR A 770 17.08 23.30 -9.46
CA TYR A 770 18.30 23.54 -8.68
C TYR A 770 18.11 23.17 -7.21
N LEU A 771 19.21 22.78 -6.57
CA LEU A 771 19.30 22.78 -5.11
C LEU A 771 19.58 24.21 -4.65
N TYR A 772 18.76 24.75 -3.75
CA TYR A 772 18.97 26.08 -3.15
C TYR A 772 19.49 25.92 -1.72
N ALA A 773 20.39 26.81 -1.32
CA ALA A 773 21.00 26.83 -0.01
C ALA A 773 20.96 28.21 0.64
N SER A 774 20.63 28.25 1.92
CA SER A 774 20.77 29.43 2.75
C SER A 774 22.22 29.57 3.22
N SER A 775 22.60 30.76 3.72
CA SER A 775 23.94 31.02 4.20
C SER A 775 23.93 31.88 5.46
N TYR A 776 24.65 31.43 6.47
CA TYR A 776 24.95 32.20 7.68
C TYR A 776 26.14 33.16 7.49
N ASP A 777 26.68 33.30 6.28
CA ASP A 777 27.92 34.03 6.00
C ASP A 777 27.70 35.24 5.06
N GLY A 778 26.71 36.09 5.39
CA GLY A 778 26.52 37.40 4.76
C GLY A 778 25.14 37.66 4.15
N GLY A 779 24.12 36.83 4.42
CA GLY A 779 22.72 37.13 4.05
C GLY A 779 22.35 36.83 2.58
N HIS A 780 23.23 36.12 1.87
CA HIS A 780 22.99 35.65 0.51
C HIS A 780 22.18 34.34 0.48
N VAL A 781 21.70 34.00 -0.71
CA VAL A 781 21.18 32.68 -1.07
C VAL A 781 21.97 32.17 -2.27
N TYR A 782 22.28 30.87 -2.30
CA TYR A 782 23.00 30.24 -3.42
C TYR A 782 22.16 29.13 -4.05
N ARG A 783 22.37 28.86 -5.34
CA ARG A 783 21.78 27.69 -6.03
C ARG A 783 22.84 26.84 -6.73
N PHE A 784 22.62 25.53 -6.79
CA PHE A 784 23.51 24.52 -7.33
C PHE A 784 22.82 23.73 -8.43
N ASP A 785 23.48 23.60 -9.59
CA ASP A 785 22.94 22.92 -10.79
C ASP A 785 23.26 21.41 -10.87
N GLY A 786 23.97 20.88 -9.87
CA GLY A 786 24.58 19.55 -9.89
C GLY A 786 26.10 19.57 -10.06
N THR A 787 26.67 20.72 -10.47
CA THR A 787 28.10 20.92 -10.74
C THR A 787 28.69 22.22 -10.16
N GLN A 788 27.97 23.34 -10.22
CA GLN A 788 28.46 24.68 -9.85
C GLN A 788 27.44 25.47 -9.04
N TRP A 789 27.95 26.38 -8.20
CA TRP A 789 27.15 27.31 -7.42
C TRP A 789 26.98 28.65 -8.15
N THR A 790 25.77 29.20 -8.12
CA THR A 790 25.43 30.57 -8.53
C THR A 790 24.95 31.35 -7.31
N ASP A 791 25.43 32.58 -7.15
CA ASP A 791 24.91 33.53 -6.17
C ASP A 791 23.56 34.10 -6.65
N CYS A 792 22.52 33.95 -5.82
CA CYS A 792 21.18 34.47 -6.09
C CYS A 792 20.98 35.89 -5.53
N GLY A 793 21.98 36.46 -4.86
CA GLY A 793 22.00 37.82 -4.34
C GLY A 793 21.79 37.93 -2.83
N LEU A 794 22.11 39.12 -2.31
CA LEU A 794 21.91 39.53 -0.92
C LEU A 794 20.43 39.89 -0.64
N LEU A 795 19.89 39.44 0.49
CA LEU A 795 18.50 39.70 0.88
C LEU A 795 18.40 40.91 1.80
N GLY A 796 18.38 42.12 1.22
CA GLY A 796 18.35 43.38 1.98
C GLY A 796 19.59 43.57 2.86
N ASP A 797 19.46 44.20 4.03
CA ASP A 797 20.60 44.43 4.95
C ASP A 797 20.86 43.24 5.91
N ASN A 798 20.43 42.03 5.53
CA ASN A 798 20.55 40.85 6.38
C ASN A 798 21.97 40.27 6.37
N THR A 799 22.34 39.58 7.44
CA THR A 799 23.65 38.91 7.57
C THR A 799 23.55 37.39 7.46
N GLN A 800 22.35 36.82 7.56
CA GLN A 800 22.12 35.37 7.55
C GLN A 800 20.74 35.05 6.93
N THR A 801 20.66 33.91 6.24
CA THR A 801 19.42 33.32 5.73
C THR A 801 19.23 31.92 6.32
N TYR A 802 18.00 31.56 6.70
CA TYR A 802 17.75 30.50 7.71
C TYR A 802 16.82 29.36 7.30
N SER A 803 15.89 29.60 6.39
CA SER A 803 14.83 28.63 6.07
C SER A 803 14.21 28.91 4.71
N PHE A 804 13.53 27.90 4.18
CA PHE A 804 12.81 27.93 2.92
C PHE A 804 11.38 27.42 3.04
N ALA A 805 10.51 27.94 2.19
CA ALA A 805 9.21 27.35 1.89
C ALA A 805 8.85 27.59 0.42
N GLN A 806 8.23 26.60 -0.22
CA GLN A 806 7.56 26.80 -1.51
C GLN A 806 6.10 27.16 -1.24
N TYR A 807 5.68 28.35 -1.67
CA TYR A 807 4.31 28.83 -1.51
C TYR A 807 3.83 29.47 -2.81
N GLN A 808 2.65 29.06 -3.29
CA GLN A 808 2.06 29.48 -4.56
C GLN A 808 3.02 29.39 -5.76
N GLY A 809 3.81 28.29 -5.80
CA GLY A 809 4.81 28.06 -6.85
C GLY A 809 6.08 28.90 -6.77
N LYS A 810 6.26 29.71 -5.72
CA LYS A 810 7.42 30.60 -5.53
C LYS A 810 8.23 30.21 -4.28
N LEU A 811 9.54 30.32 -4.37
CA LEU A 811 10.46 30.09 -3.25
C LEU A 811 10.46 31.31 -2.32
N HIS A 812 10.30 31.06 -1.01
CA HIS A 812 10.34 32.06 0.06
C HIS A 812 11.48 31.72 1.03
N VAL A 813 12.13 32.75 1.60
CA VAL A 813 13.34 32.62 2.42
C VAL A 813 13.24 33.44 3.71
N GLY A 814 13.51 32.82 4.85
CA GLY A 814 13.61 33.47 6.17
C GLY A 814 14.99 34.10 6.44
N THR A 815 15.04 35.24 7.14
CA THR A 815 16.26 36.05 7.30
C THR A 815 16.54 36.54 8.73
N TRP A 816 17.80 36.95 8.96
CA TRP A 816 18.29 37.62 10.18
C TRP A 816 19.27 38.76 9.87
N PRO A 817 19.23 39.90 10.60
CA PRO A 817 18.45 40.16 11.81
C PRO A 817 17.11 40.86 11.57
N SER A 818 16.67 41.00 10.32
CA SER A 818 15.48 41.81 10.01
C SER A 818 14.13 41.15 10.38
N GLY A 819 14.10 39.85 10.67
CA GLY A 819 12.85 39.11 10.91
C GLY A 819 11.91 39.09 9.69
N LYS A 820 12.44 39.24 8.47
CA LYS A 820 11.68 39.31 7.22
C LYS A 820 11.71 38.02 6.42
N VAL A 821 10.67 37.83 5.60
CA VAL A 821 10.63 36.84 4.53
C VAL A 821 10.83 37.52 3.17
N PHE A 822 11.62 36.89 2.29
CA PHE A 822 11.81 37.34 0.91
C PHE A 822 11.34 36.27 -0.08
N ARG A 823 10.69 36.68 -1.17
CA ARG A 823 10.27 35.81 -2.28
C ARG A 823 11.22 35.93 -3.46
N PHE A 824 11.65 34.79 -4.01
CA PHE A 824 12.51 34.73 -5.19
C PHE A 824 11.74 35.12 -6.45
N GLU A 825 12.27 36.07 -7.22
CA GLU A 825 11.78 36.36 -8.57
C GLU A 825 12.76 35.89 -9.64
N ASN A 826 14.03 36.31 -9.53
CA ASN A 826 15.12 35.96 -10.44
C ASN A 826 16.47 36.08 -9.69
N LEU A 827 17.58 35.72 -10.35
CA LEU A 827 18.93 36.02 -9.86
C LEU A 827 19.08 37.51 -9.50
N ASN A 828 19.53 37.79 -8.27
CA ASN A 828 19.67 39.13 -7.70
C ASN A 828 18.36 39.94 -7.61
N GLN A 829 17.19 39.28 -7.67
CA GLN A 829 15.87 39.91 -7.56
C GLN A 829 14.99 39.18 -6.55
N TRP A 830 14.78 39.84 -5.41
CA TRP A 830 13.99 39.36 -4.28
C TRP A 830 12.93 40.37 -3.90
N THR A 831 11.70 39.91 -3.71
CA THR A 831 10.59 40.74 -3.19
C THR A 831 10.54 40.62 -1.67
N ASP A 832 10.61 41.73 -0.94
CA ASP A 832 10.33 41.78 0.50
C ASP A 832 8.85 41.47 0.75
N VAL A 833 8.58 40.42 1.54
CA VAL A 833 7.25 39.89 1.85
C VAL A 833 6.82 40.22 3.27
N GLY A 834 7.47 41.20 3.91
CA GLY A 834 7.11 41.71 5.23
C GLY A 834 7.93 41.13 6.39
N ARG A 835 7.84 41.82 7.53
CA ARG A 835 8.47 41.46 8.80
C ARG A 835 7.47 40.79 9.73
N LEU A 836 7.91 39.78 10.47
CA LEU A 836 7.10 39.03 11.43
C LEU A 836 7.14 39.75 12.79
N GLY A 837 6.32 40.80 12.94
CA GLY A 837 6.23 41.60 14.15
C GLY A 837 7.57 42.27 14.53
N GLU A 838 7.94 42.17 15.81
CA GLU A 838 9.22 42.67 16.33
C GLU A 838 10.32 41.60 16.39
N GLU A 839 10.08 40.44 15.77
CA GLU A 839 11.05 39.35 15.72
C GLU A 839 12.25 39.70 14.83
N LEU A 840 13.33 38.94 15.01
CA LEU A 840 14.65 39.19 14.40
C LEU A 840 15.08 38.04 13.48
N GLU A 841 14.61 36.83 13.72
CA GLU A 841 14.89 35.63 12.92
C GLU A 841 13.58 35.00 12.44
N VAL A 842 13.53 34.63 11.16
CA VAL A 842 12.49 33.73 10.65
C VAL A 842 13.07 32.32 10.60
N MET A 843 12.54 31.46 11.46
CA MET A 843 12.96 30.08 11.69
C MET A 843 12.23 29.13 10.70
N GLY A 844 11.85 27.93 11.12
CA GLY A 844 11.10 26.97 10.30
C GLY A 844 9.81 27.56 9.73
N MET A 845 9.59 27.32 8.44
CA MET A 845 8.38 27.67 7.71
C MET A 845 7.68 26.38 7.22
N SER A 846 6.36 26.46 7.00
CA SER A 846 5.57 25.42 6.34
C SER A 846 4.33 26.00 5.66
N VAL A 847 3.75 25.29 4.68
CA VAL A 847 2.48 25.66 4.03
C VAL A 847 1.41 24.66 4.44
N HIS A 848 0.75 24.91 5.56
CA HIS A 848 -0.22 23.98 6.12
C HIS A 848 -1.64 24.28 5.62
N ASN A 849 -2.28 23.28 4.99
CA ASN A 849 -3.63 23.35 4.39
C ASN A 849 -3.92 24.67 3.66
N GLY A 850 -3.01 25.07 2.77
CA GLY A 850 -3.14 26.30 1.97
C GLY A 850 -2.57 27.58 2.59
N ARG A 851 -2.17 27.59 3.87
CA ARG A 851 -1.66 28.78 4.59
C ARG A 851 -0.16 28.67 4.89
N LEU A 852 0.62 29.68 4.47
CA LEU A 852 2.03 29.80 4.84
C LEU A 852 2.16 30.28 6.29
N ILE A 853 2.84 29.48 7.12
CA ILE A 853 3.14 29.75 8.53
C ILE A 853 4.65 29.71 8.78
N ALA A 854 5.11 30.47 9.79
CA ALA A 854 6.52 30.64 10.10
C ALA A 854 6.75 30.85 11.61
N GLY A 855 7.74 30.15 12.16
CA GLY A 855 8.23 30.34 13.54
C GLY A 855 9.34 31.39 13.62
N THR A 856 9.59 31.93 14.82
CA THR A 856 10.48 33.08 15.00
C THR A 856 11.39 33.04 16.25
N LEU A 857 12.29 34.02 16.35
CA LEU A 857 13.08 34.43 17.54
C LEU A 857 13.10 35.97 17.59
N PRO A 858 13.05 36.63 18.77
CA PRO A 858 13.44 36.12 20.10
C PRO A 858 12.34 35.61 21.02
N LEU A 859 11.07 35.63 20.62
CA LEU A 859 9.97 35.30 21.52
C LEU A 859 9.40 33.89 21.32
N ALA A 860 9.85 33.13 20.31
CA ALA A 860 9.23 31.87 19.88
C ALA A 860 7.75 32.03 19.49
N GLU A 861 7.48 33.06 18.70
CA GLU A 861 6.17 33.29 18.13
C GLU A 861 5.98 32.53 16.83
N VAL A 862 4.72 32.37 16.43
CA VAL A 862 4.34 31.82 15.14
C VAL A 862 3.43 32.81 14.45
N TYR A 863 3.72 33.08 13.19
CA TYR A 863 2.96 33.98 12.32
C TYR A 863 2.42 33.23 11.11
N ALA A 864 1.28 33.69 10.61
CA ALA A 864 0.72 33.28 9.33
C ALA A 864 0.78 34.44 8.34
N TYR A 865 1.02 34.13 7.06
CA TYR A 865 1.06 35.11 5.99
C TYR A 865 -0.36 35.40 5.47
N ASP A 866 -0.74 36.68 5.43
CA ASP A 866 -2.05 37.14 4.97
C ASP A 866 -2.00 37.86 3.61
N GLY A 867 -0.82 37.93 2.98
CA GLY A 867 -0.62 38.54 1.67
C GLY A 867 0.17 39.86 1.68
N ALA A 868 0.68 40.23 0.51
CA ALA A 868 1.56 41.38 0.26
C ALA A 868 2.79 41.43 1.19
N GLN A 869 2.70 42.18 2.29
CA GLN A 869 3.74 42.32 3.32
C GLN A 869 3.18 42.12 4.74
N SER A 870 2.00 41.49 4.86
CA SER A 870 1.26 41.34 6.12
C SER A 870 1.40 39.94 6.71
N TRP A 871 1.69 39.87 8.01
CA TRP A 871 1.79 38.65 8.80
C TRP A 871 0.97 38.77 10.08
N GLN A 872 0.03 37.87 10.31
CA GLN A 872 -0.77 37.78 11.53
C GLN A 872 -0.06 36.90 12.56
N ARG A 873 0.19 37.45 13.74
CA ARG A 873 0.65 36.70 14.92
C ARG A 873 -0.43 35.70 15.35
N MET A 874 -0.06 34.42 15.42
CA MET A 874 -0.95 33.33 15.84
C MET A 874 -0.82 33.04 17.33
N THR A 875 0.42 32.85 17.82
CA THR A 875 0.69 32.46 19.20
C THR A 875 2.14 32.73 19.60
N GLN A 876 2.46 32.51 20.88
CA GLN A 876 3.80 32.31 21.41
C GLN A 876 3.89 30.89 21.97
N LEU A 877 4.83 30.08 21.48
CA LEU A 877 4.95 28.66 21.86
C LEU A 877 5.84 28.42 23.07
N ASP A 878 6.90 29.21 23.24
CA ASP A 878 7.82 29.09 24.37
C ASP A 878 7.74 30.35 25.24
N SER A 879 7.54 30.17 26.53
CA SER A 879 7.45 31.23 27.54
C SER A 879 8.49 31.05 28.65
N THR A 880 9.55 30.26 28.42
CA THR A 880 10.61 29.99 29.41
C THR A 880 11.19 31.30 29.95
N PRO A 881 11.15 31.54 31.28
CA PRO A 881 11.60 32.79 31.89
C PRO A 881 13.11 32.94 31.80
N ASP A 882 13.59 34.18 31.98
CA ASP A 882 15.01 34.56 32.12
C ASP A 882 15.95 34.17 30.96
N VAL A 883 15.39 33.69 29.85
CA VAL A 883 16.11 33.36 28.62
C VAL A 883 16.06 34.53 27.64
N LYS A 884 17.19 34.85 27.00
CA LYS A 884 17.29 35.93 26.02
C LYS A 884 16.65 35.58 24.67
N TYR A 885 16.89 34.37 24.17
CA TYR A 885 16.42 33.90 22.87
C TYR A 885 15.58 32.63 23.02
N ARG A 886 14.27 32.76 22.82
CA ARG A 886 13.37 31.62 22.57
C ARG A 886 13.20 31.48 21.05
N ARG A 887 13.05 30.25 20.56
CA ARG A 887 12.86 29.94 19.13
C ARG A 887 11.64 29.04 18.94
N ALA A 888 10.78 29.35 17.99
CA ALA A 888 9.88 28.38 17.36
C ALA A 888 10.64 27.79 16.16
N TRP A 889 11.28 26.63 16.36
CA TRP A 889 12.51 26.24 15.67
C TRP A 889 12.31 25.64 14.27
N THR A 890 11.74 24.44 14.16
CA THR A 890 11.49 23.78 12.86
C THR A 890 10.05 23.28 12.78
N MET A 891 9.55 23.07 11.55
CA MET A 891 8.20 22.58 11.31
C MET A 891 8.16 21.32 10.46
N ALA A 892 7.11 20.50 10.65
CA ALA A 892 6.76 19.34 9.83
C ALA A 892 5.23 19.14 9.81
N GLU A 893 4.67 18.46 8.81
CA GLU A 893 3.24 18.11 8.79
C GLU A 893 3.02 16.61 8.97
N HIS A 894 2.22 16.23 9.96
CA HIS A 894 1.93 14.84 10.35
C HIS A 894 0.47 14.68 10.75
N ASP A 895 -0.16 13.57 10.35
CA ASP A 895 -1.53 13.20 10.72
C ASP A 895 -2.59 14.32 10.57
N GLY A 896 -2.42 15.14 9.52
CA GLY A 896 -3.32 16.25 9.24
C GLY A 896 -3.00 17.57 9.96
N GLU A 897 -2.04 17.61 10.89
CA GLU A 897 -1.64 18.82 11.63
C GLU A 897 -0.22 19.31 11.24
N ALA A 898 0.05 20.61 11.43
CA ALA A 898 1.40 21.17 11.44
C ALA A 898 2.00 21.12 12.85
N TYR A 899 3.22 20.62 12.95
CA TYR A 899 3.99 20.51 14.19
C TYR A 899 5.13 21.53 14.18
N CYS A 900 5.37 22.20 15.30
CA CYS A 900 6.48 23.14 15.49
C CYS A 900 7.24 22.84 16.78
N SER A 901 8.57 22.77 16.71
CA SER A 901 9.44 22.56 17.87
C SER A 901 9.91 23.87 18.51
N THR A 902 10.46 23.79 19.73
CA THR A 902 10.91 24.98 20.48
C THR A 902 12.28 24.85 21.14
N LEU A 903 12.91 26.00 21.40
CA LEU A 903 14.09 26.19 22.26
C LEU A 903 13.78 27.34 23.25
N PRO A 904 14.11 27.22 24.56
CA PRO A 904 14.81 26.11 25.21
C PRO A 904 13.91 25.11 25.95
N SER A 905 12.58 25.24 25.89
CA SER A 905 11.70 24.27 26.55
C SER A 905 11.76 22.88 25.92
N GLY A 906 12.24 22.77 24.68
CA GLY A 906 12.39 21.52 23.93
C GLY A 906 11.06 20.88 23.51
N LYS A 907 9.95 21.57 23.74
CA LYS A 907 8.61 21.06 23.45
C LYS A 907 8.29 21.08 21.95
N VAL A 908 7.36 20.25 21.56
CA VAL A 908 6.73 20.26 20.24
C VAL A 908 5.25 20.60 20.41
N PHE A 909 4.70 21.42 19.52
CA PHE A 909 3.30 21.83 19.53
C PHE A 909 2.65 21.51 18.18
N ALA A 910 1.37 21.14 18.17
CA ALA A 910 0.58 20.86 16.96
C ALA A 910 -0.51 21.91 16.73
N TYR A 911 -0.85 22.14 15.46
CA TYR A 911 -1.88 23.07 15.00
C TYR A 911 -2.53 22.56 13.72
N SER A 912 -3.86 22.67 13.65
CA SER A 912 -4.65 22.35 12.46
C SER A 912 -5.31 23.62 11.89
N GLN A 913 -5.11 23.89 10.60
CA GLN A 913 -5.94 24.80 9.80
C GLN A 913 -6.93 23.94 9.00
N GLY A 914 -8.21 24.30 9.00
CA GLY A 914 -9.28 23.51 8.40
C GLY A 914 -9.32 22.07 8.94
N HIS A 915 -9.45 21.11 8.03
CA HIS A 915 -9.29 19.69 8.34
C HIS A 915 -8.55 18.97 7.20
N GLN A 916 -7.58 18.11 7.55
CA GLN A 916 -6.71 17.44 6.58
C GLN A 916 -6.48 15.99 6.97
N VAL A 917 -6.35 15.12 5.96
CA VAL A 917 -5.84 13.75 6.09
C VAL A 917 -4.53 13.62 5.32
N ALA A 918 -3.56 12.89 5.87
CA ALA A 918 -2.24 12.71 5.28
C ALA A 918 -1.79 11.24 5.30
N TRP A 919 -1.28 10.75 4.18
CA TRP A 919 -0.55 9.48 4.11
C TRP A 919 0.95 9.76 4.26
N GLY A 920 1.47 9.52 5.47
CA GLY A 920 2.88 9.77 5.84
C GLY A 920 3.89 8.77 5.27
N GLN A 921 3.64 8.28 4.06
CA GLN A 921 4.50 7.37 3.29
C GLN A 921 4.85 8.04 1.96
N PRO A 922 6.10 7.95 1.46
CA PRO A 922 6.44 8.49 0.15
C PRO A 922 5.68 7.78 -0.98
N LEU A 923 4.92 8.54 -1.79
CA LEU A 923 4.23 8.00 -2.96
C LEU A 923 5.24 7.34 -3.93
N PRO A 924 5.08 6.05 -4.28
CA PRO A 924 6.02 5.32 -5.14
C PRO A 924 6.29 5.98 -6.50
N ASN A 925 7.47 5.77 -7.06
CA ASN A 925 7.85 6.33 -8.35
C ASN A 925 7.32 5.51 -9.54
N ARG A 926 6.00 5.46 -9.69
CA ARG A 926 5.28 4.80 -10.78
C ARG A 926 3.92 5.45 -11.00
N TRP A 927 3.20 5.03 -12.05
CA TRP A 927 1.76 5.24 -12.12
C TRP A 927 1.08 4.60 -10.90
N CYS A 928 0.33 5.43 -10.17
CA CYS A 928 -0.55 5.07 -9.07
C CYS A 928 -1.93 5.69 -9.35
N HIS A 929 -3.01 4.96 -9.05
CA HIS A 929 -4.34 5.58 -8.97
C HIS A 929 -4.50 6.22 -7.60
N VAL A 930 -4.95 7.47 -7.55
CA VAL A 930 -5.19 8.23 -6.31
C VAL A 930 -6.66 8.56 -6.23
N THR A 931 -7.27 8.38 -5.05
CA THR A 931 -8.63 8.89 -4.79
C THR A 931 -8.71 9.55 -3.42
N ALA A 932 -9.29 10.74 -3.40
CA ALA A 932 -9.56 11.51 -2.18
C ALA A 932 -11.07 11.69 -2.02
N ILE A 933 -11.59 11.46 -0.82
CA ILE A 933 -13.04 11.49 -0.55
C ILE A 933 -13.30 12.34 0.68
N LYS A 934 -14.21 13.31 0.54
CA LYS A 934 -14.84 14.01 1.66
C LYS A 934 -16.23 13.44 1.83
N SER A 935 -16.46 12.78 2.96
CA SER A 935 -17.77 12.28 3.38
C SER A 935 -18.35 13.15 4.51
N ALA A 936 -19.54 12.80 4.99
CA ALA A 936 -20.20 13.55 6.05
C ALA A 936 -19.43 13.60 7.39
N GLN A 937 -18.55 12.63 7.65
CA GLN A 937 -17.88 12.45 8.95
C GLN A 937 -16.39 12.19 8.81
N GLN A 938 -15.84 12.10 7.59
CA GLN A 938 -14.46 11.67 7.37
C GLN A 938 -13.85 12.24 6.09
N LEU A 939 -12.55 12.49 6.12
CA LEU A 939 -11.73 12.52 4.91
C LEU A 939 -11.04 11.17 4.74
N ARG A 940 -10.94 10.66 3.50
CA ARG A 940 -10.27 9.41 3.18
C ARG A 940 -9.35 9.57 1.96
N LEU A 941 -8.21 8.90 2.00
CA LEU A 941 -7.23 8.79 0.91
C LEU A 941 -7.05 7.32 0.52
N TYR A 942 -7.09 7.05 -0.77
CA TYR A 942 -6.87 5.75 -1.37
C TYR A 942 -5.73 5.82 -2.38
N VAL A 943 -4.92 4.75 -2.44
CA VAL A 943 -3.89 4.54 -3.46
C VAL A 943 -4.06 3.15 -4.05
N ASP A 944 -4.14 3.06 -5.38
CA ASP A 944 -4.36 1.82 -6.15
C ASP A 944 -5.56 0.97 -5.69
N GLY A 945 -6.62 1.62 -5.19
CA GLY A 945 -7.83 0.97 -4.69
C GLY A 945 -7.83 0.71 -3.19
N GLU A 946 -6.68 0.76 -2.52
CA GLU A 946 -6.56 0.51 -1.07
C GLU A 946 -6.70 1.80 -0.25
N LEU A 947 -7.47 1.76 0.84
CA LEU A 947 -7.56 2.86 1.81
C LEU A 947 -6.24 3.00 2.56
N VAL A 948 -5.53 4.12 2.37
CA VAL A 948 -4.19 4.35 2.94
C VAL A 948 -4.18 5.31 4.13
N ALA A 949 -5.12 6.24 4.20
CA ALA A 949 -5.28 7.16 5.34
C ALA A 949 -6.74 7.62 5.48
N GLN A 950 -7.16 7.91 6.72
CA GLN A 950 -8.47 8.49 7.03
C GLN A 950 -8.37 9.42 8.24
N SER A 951 -9.15 10.49 8.25
CA SER A 951 -9.33 11.37 9.41
C SER A 951 -10.83 11.51 9.72
N SER A 952 -11.18 11.71 10.99
CA SER A 952 -12.58 11.91 11.42
C SER A 952 -12.89 13.38 11.62
N MET A 953 -13.97 13.84 10.98
CA MET A 953 -14.50 15.21 11.08
C MET A 953 -15.69 15.25 12.05
N PRO A 954 -15.83 16.32 12.86
CA PRO A 954 -16.96 16.43 13.79
C PRO A 954 -18.32 16.53 13.08
N ASN A 955 -18.44 17.27 11.95
CA ASN A 955 -19.66 17.32 11.15
C ASN A 955 -19.44 17.85 9.71
N GLN A 956 -20.25 17.40 8.76
CA GLN A 956 -20.20 17.77 7.33
C GLN A 956 -20.57 19.23 7.07
N THR A 957 -21.56 19.73 7.83
CA THR A 957 -22.26 20.99 7.59
C THR A 957 -21.40 22.21 7.86
N ASP A 958 -20.24 22.01 8.46
CA ASP A 958 -19.43 23.06 9.07
C ASP A 958 -18.44 23.65 8.04
N PHE A 959 -18.26 22.98 6.90
CA PHE A 959 -17.38 23.40 5.81
C PHE A 959 -18.16 23.63 4.50
N ASP A 960 -18.34 24.89 4.08
CA ASP A 960 -18.78 25.26 2.73
C ASP A 960 -17.58 25.54 1.83
N LEU A 961 -17.25 24.60 0.94
CA LEU A 961 -16.07 24.69 0.09
C LEU A 961 -16.28 25.57 -1.16
N ASN A 962 -17.42 26.26 -1.28
CA ASN A 962 -17.65 27.19 -2.39
C ASN A 962 -16.83 28.47 -2.21
N CYS A 963 -15.86 28.69 -3.10
CA CYS A 963 -15.14 29.94 -3.20
C CYS A 963 -15.25 30.60 -4.60
N GLU A 964 -14.58 31.73 -4.75
CA GLU A 964 -14.52 32.54 -5.98
C GLU A 964 -13.20 32.34 -6.74
N SER A 965 -12.30 31.52 -6.21
CA SER A 965 -11.05 31.11 -6.86
C SER A 965 -11.28 30.01 -7.90
N ASP A 966 -10.47 30.06 -8.96
CA ASP A 966 -10.48 29.06 -10.02
C ASP A 966 -10.05 27.68 -9.52
N LEU A 967 -10.63 26.64 -10.09
CA LEU A 967 -10.18 25.26 -9.91
C LEU A 967 -8.92 25.05 -10.75
N ARG A 968 -7.80 24.68 -10.11
CA ARG A 968 -6.52 24.40 -10.75
C ARG A 968 -6.20 22.91 -10.72
N ILE A 969 -5.73 22.39 -11.84
CA ILE A 969 -5.20 21.02 -11.97
C ILE A 969 -3.70 21.13 -12.21
N GLY A 970 -2.91 20.39 -11.43
CA GLY A 970 -1.46 20.34 -11.47
C GLY A 970 -0.73 21.49 -10.76
N SER A 971 -1.44 22.42 -10.09
CA SER A 971 -0.84 23.50 -9.30
C SER A 971 -1.81 24.05 -8.24
N GLY A 972 -1.27 24.80 -7.27
CA GLY A 972 -2.01 25.38 -6.14
C GLY A 972 -1.09 26.00 -5.08
N ALA A 973 -1.49 25.92 -3.81
CA ALA A 973 -0.81 26.61 -2.71
C ALA A 973 0.59 26.03 -2.41
N ASN A 974 0.79 24.72 -2.58
CA ASN A 974 2.09 24.08 -2.46
C ASN A 974 2.94 24.15 -3.74
N GLY A 975 2.44 24.79 -4.81
CA GLY A 975 3.10 24.84 -6.12
C GLY A 975 2.68 23.69 -7.05
N PRO A 976 3.40 23.49 -8.17
CA PRO A 976 3.04 22.52 -9.21
C PRO A 976 3.39 21.08 -8.84
N VAL A 977 2.65 20.10 -9.37
CA VAL A 977 2.82 18.66 -9.10
C VAL A 977 4.17 18.07 -9.52
N ASN A 978 4.87 18.67 -10.50
CA ASN A 978 6.10 18.14 -11.11
C ASN A 978 5.97 16.66 -11.54
N GLY A 979 5.05 16.38 -12.46
CA GLY A 979 4.73 15.01 -12.87
C GLY A 979 3.64 14.95 -13.94
N ARG A 980 3.08 13.75 -14.15
CA ARG A 980 2.02 13.47 -15.12
C ARG A 980 0.71 13.11 -14.44
N LEU A 981 -0.38 13.65 -14.98
CA LEU A 981 -1.74 13.32 -14.59
C LEU A 981 -2.51 12.73 -15.78
N SER A 982 -3.42 11.80 -15.50
CA SER A 982 -4.37 11.27 -16.48
C SER A 982 -5.70 10.96 -15.79
N ASN A 983 -6.80 11.05 -16.54
CA ASN A 983 -8.14 10.71 -16.07
C ASN A 983 -8.55 11.38 -14.74
N VAL A 984 -8.31 12.69 -14.62
CA VAL A 984 -8.75 13.50 -13.49
C VAL A 984 -10.27 13.62 -13.50
N ARG A 985 -10.92 13.14 -12.44
CA ARG A 985 -12.38 13.06 -12.28
C ARG A 985 -12.82 13.72 -10.98
N VAL A 986 -13.97 14.41 -11.04
CA VAL A 986 -14.63 15.04 -9.88
C VAL A 986 -16.05 14.51 -9.79
N TYR A 987 -16.43 13.99 -8.63
CA TYR A 987 -17.76 13.44 -8.33
C TYR A 987 -18.45 14.27 -7.24
N THR A 988 -19.72 14.62 -7.40
CA THR A 988 -20.52 15.31 -6.36
C THR A 988 -21.17 14.33 -5.38
N ARG A 989 -20.41 13.31 -4.97
CA ARG A 989 -20.75 12.34 -3.93
C ARG A 989 -19.49 11.63 -3.42
N ALA A 990 -19.61 10.95 -2.29
CA ALA A 990 -18.63 9.95 -1.88
C ALA A 990 -18.73 8.72 -2.79
N LEU A 991 -17.59 8.22 -3.28
CA LEU A 991 -17.46 6.92 -3.91
C LEU A 991 -17.41 5.82 -2.83
N ASN A 992 -17.85 4.61 -3.20
CA ASN A 992 -17.69 3.40 -2.39
C ASN A 992 -16.46 2.59 -2.85
N ASP A 993 -15.98 1.68 -2.01
CA ASP A 993 -14.72 0.96 -2.26
C ASP A 993 -14.72 0.19 -3.60
N VAL A 994 -15.85 -0.35 -4.04
CA VAL A 994 -15.97 -1.06 -5.33
C VAL A 994 -15.81 -0.12 -6.52
N GLU A 995 -16.29 1.13 -6.40
CA GLU A 995 -16.08 2.17 -7.41
C GLU A 995 -14.61 2.60 -7.48
N ILE A 996 -13.95 2.68 -6.33
CA ILE A 996 -12.53 3.06 -6.24
C ILE A 996 -11.63 1.95 -6.78
N GLU A 997 -11.90 0.69 -6.45
CA GLU A 997 -11.24 -0.48 -7.05
C GLU A 997 -11.42 -0.50 -8.57
N ALA A 998 -12.64 -0.24 -9.08
CA ALA A 998 -12.91 -0.19 -10.52
C ALA A 998 -12.16 0.96 -11.23
N LEU A 999 -12.05 2.13 -10.61
CA LEU A 999 -11.26 3.27 -11.13
C LEU A 999 -9.75 2.99 -11.12
N ALA A 1000 -9.28 2.19 -10.15
CA ALA A 1000 -7.89 1.76 -10.00
C ALA A 1000 -7.51 0.55 -10.88
N ASP A 1001 -8.44 -0.04 -11.64
CA ASP A 1001 -8.14 -1.19 -12.49
C ASP A 1001 -7.03 -0.86 -13.50
N LYS A 1002 -6.11 -1.83 -13.70
CA LYS A 1002 -4.99 -1.73 -14.64
C LYS A 1002 -5.44 -1.49 -16.08
N ALA A 1003 -6.68 -1.81 -16.44
CA ALA A 1003 -7.28 -1.47 -17.73
C ALA A 1003 -7.42 0.05 -17.96
N PHE A 1004 -7.53 0.86 -16.90
CA PHE A 1004 -7.56 2.32 -16.96
C PHE A 1004 -6.19 2.98 -16.74
N ARG A 1005 -5.16 2.20 -16.45
CA ARG A 1005 -3.79 2.71 -16.25
C ARG A 1005 -3.21 3.21 -17.58
N PRO A 1006 -2.68 4.44 -17.65
CA PRO A 1006 -1.98 4.90 -18.84
C PRO A 1006 -0.79 4.01 -19.20
N SER A 1007 -0.60 3.77 -20.49
CA SER A 1007 0.47 2.91 -21.01
C SER A 1007 1.85 3.34 -20.48
N PRO A 1008 2.74 2.39 -20.14
CA PRO A 1008 4.11 2.72 -19.82
C PRO A 1008 4.84 3.10 -21.11
N THR A 1009 4.90 4.39 -21.41
CA THR A 1009 5.86 4.93 -22.38
C THR A 1009 7.27 4.52 -21.94
N VAL A 1010 7.92 3.69 -22.76
CA VAL A 1010 9.35 3.43 -22.67
C VAL A 1010 10.04 4.72 -23.05
N ALA A 1011 10.67 5.39 -22.08
CA ALA A 1011 11.53 6.52 -22.37
C ALA A 1011 12.63 6.07 -23.35
N LYS A 1012 12.77 6.80 -24.45
CA LYS A 1012 13.84 6.63 -25.45
C LYS A 1012 15.03 7.52 -25.14
#